data_AF-A0A1X0QB11-F1
#
_entry.id   AF-A0A1X0QB11-F1
#
_cell.length_a   1.000
_cell.length_b   1.000
_cell.length_c   1.000
_cell.angle_alpha   90.00
_cell.angle_beta   90.00
_cell.angle_gamma   90.00
#
_symmetry.space_group_name_H-M   'P 1'
#
loop_
_entity.id
_entity.type
_entity.pdbx_description
1 polymer ?
#
loop_
_entity_poly.entity_id
_entity_poly.type
_entity_poly.pdbx_seq_one_letter_code
_entity_poly.pdbx_strand_id
1 'polypeptide(L)'
;MEELKLKLFKIGFYGTEMKNLTSDEQELALKADFIEIITKETLNHLKSNFTNEALPNTTDITEETIARLNNYMWRNIGTNNKFSFNTEFNFRILNYIVCNEGDSEGWINTLDIRKNLEIDPKRVFYFIKIAKNNNLVEEKKVNHETFIRYIVFKNNDPLIHEGQDESDIKDVFGPSILNESGMAEKIIIARNKPVYYTYYDIIKNTTEGVTASTIAESFGETVKGSGRMLSKLISKNKEFKVCSEVVYKTTTNRIFTKENYEIYLQKKKDRIMGVDTDYDIENLSTADRKLLIQKMVEKYGAFAFDKEILEEMRELCGYKHSFDNKSLLVIARTMDNVKIFDVEEGNNVKHVLARSDLEINDLEIQDAILQSSYQSRVLSDFQIKIKKFFLQSERVVYRDNGYPANEAGSLYNFYNFLKSKADENGNVKFFFNMILKMTVKEYASINKILRLHFKQLLAARLYKSCNRGIKELFEFKKFKDVFFTFDIFVDGDYKKHIQELAAMLDDIQISSFYHLAGYKTRQFIKYISPNQYSNKIKSLSYMYNLLEYEEVDGYFNIKILNIAEREKDLKQSIVEIPHLYYPNRMKFVDRIIDFDESEFISKAIEEAQSLKSNEAIQFYMNLIKSFSKVHLSDVKTFNILNKSNNLGKRAGLMLKNLYKRIKYELMINQFLCIDDLNNIANASNSQVYLLDVMNMLKSKSIIGKIFANNVSKTSISVSFKNKFKIKNDRTGDITVSAELVDDRQYYDIFYPTISDFVEEMGSIDLIELTNRLKYLENFELEEFFQIYSEEFTLNKYDSFTVISKEIDSKNIFNDFM
;
A
#
# COMPACT_ATOMS: atom_id res chain seq x y z
N MET A 1 -5.91 28.98 41.95
CA MET A 1 -5.42 27.59 41.83
C MET A 1 -4.91 27.29 40.41
N GLU A 2 -5.69 27.56 39.35
CA GLU A 2 -5.21 27.38 37.96
C GLU A 2 -4.04 28.30 37.58
N GLU A 3 -3.99 29.53 38.10
CA GLU A 3 -2.85 30.44 37.89
C GLU A 3 -1.53 29.88 38.44
N LEU A 4 -1.53 29.37 39.69
CA LEU A 4 -0.37 28.72 40.31
C LEU A 4 0.09 27.50 39.52
N LYS A 5 -0.87 26.71 39.01
CA LYS A 5 -0.61 25.51 38.22
C LYS A 5 0.07 25.85 36.89
N LEU A 6 -0.41 26.88 36.17
CA LEU A 6 0.24 27.37 34.94
C LEU A 6 1.60 27.99 35.23
N LYS A 7 1.75 28.73 36.34
CA LYS A 7 3.02 29.30 36.79
C LYS A 7 4.07 28.21 37.02
N LEU A 8 3.74 27.18 37.82
CA LEU A 8 4.63 26.05 38.07
C LEU A 8 4.95 25.24 36.80
N PHE A 9 4.01 25.13 35.86
CA PHE A 9 4.28 24.51 34.57
C PHE A 9 5.34 25.27 33.76
N LYS A 10 5.19 26.60 33.63
CA LYS A 10 6.12 27.48 32.88
C LYS A 10 7.50 27.57 33.52
N ILE A 11 7.58 27.45 34.84
CA ILE A 11 8.85 27.34 35.58
C ILE A 11 9.63 26.09 35.15
N GLY A 12 8.93 25.02 34.76
CA GLY A 12 9.50 23.79 34.25
C GLY A 12 9.29 22.58 35.16
N PHE A 13 9.68 21.41 34.65
CA PHE A 13 9.47 20.09 35.24
C PHE A 13 10.08 19.93 36.65
N TYR A 14 11.14 20.68 36.92
CA TYR A 14 11.88 20.62 38.19
C TYR A 14 11.35 21.57 39.27
N GLY A 15 10.39 22.44 38.93
CA GLY A 15 9.75 23.35 39.90
C GLY A 15 10.64 24.49 40.40
N THR A 16 10.24 25.08 41.53
CA THR A 16 10.90 26.23 42.16
C THR A 16 10.95 26.07 43.69
N GLU A 17 11.85 26.78 44.35
CA GLU A 17 11.89 26.86 45.82
C GLU A 17 10.62 27.55 46.36
N MET A 18 10.10 27.09 47.50
CA MET A 18 8.89 27.63 48.14
C MET A 18 8.98 29.13 48.39
N LYS A 19 10.17 29.65 48.74
CA LYS A 19 10.41 31.09 48.93
C LYS A 19 10.15 31.95 47.69
N ASN A 20 10.12 31.35 46.50
CA ASN A 20 9.84 32.05 45.24
C ASN A 20 8.33 32.11 44.92
N LEU A 21 7.50 31.47 45.76
CA LEU A 21 6.04 31.55 45.73
C LEU A 21 5.56 32.59 46.75
N THR A 22 4.46 33.28 46.45
CA THR A 22 3.81 34.18 47.43
C THR A 22 3.20 33.37 48.58
N SER A 23 2.91 34.01 49.72
CA SER A 23 2.31 33.33 50.87
C SER A 23 1.00 32.60 50.51
N ASP A 24 0.15 33.23 49.68
CA ASP A 24 -1.10 32.62 49.19
C ASP A 24 -0.83 31.42 48.27
N GLU A 25 0.19 31.52 47.41
CA GLU A 25 0.61 30.42 46.53
C GLU A 25 1.20 29.24 47.32
N GLN A 26 1.95 29.52 48.40
CA GLN A 26 2.49 28.49 49.29
C GLN A 26 1.35 27.75 50.01
N GLU A 27 0.35 28.48 50.53
CA GLU A 27 -0.82 27.86 51.16
C GLU A 27 -1.62 27.00 50.17
N LEU A 28 -1.79 27.48 48.94
CA LEU A 28 -2.43 26.71 47.87
C LEU A 28 -1.61 25.48 47.47
N ALA A 29 -0.28 25.59 47.40
CA ALA A 29 0.62 24.50 47.08
C ALA A 29 0.51 23.36 48.10
N LEU A 30 0.44 23.70 49.39
CA LEU A 30 0.30 22.73 50.48
C LEU A 30 -1.03 21.96 50.46
N LYS A 31 -2.09 22.57 49.91
CA LYS A 31 -3.43 21.96 49.80
C LYS A 31 -3.64 21.21 48.48
N ALA A 32 -2.79 21.44 47.49
CA ALA A 32 -2.97 20.90 46.14
C ALA A 32 -2.37 19.49 46.01
N ASP A 33 -3.20 18.53 45.62
CA ASP A 33 -2.80 17.14 45.37
C ASP A 33 -1.98 16.94 44.08
N PHE A 34 -1.90 17.96 43.24
CA PHE A 34 -1.12 17.96 42.01
C PHE A 34 0.26 18.61 42.15
N ILE A 35 0.59 19.13 43.34
CA ILE A 35 1.88 19.74 43.66
C ILE A 35 2.65 18.81 44.60
N GLU A 36 3.89 18.50 44.22
CA GLU A 36 4.84 17.80 45.07
C GLU A 36 5.74 18.84 45.76
N ILE A 37 5.91 18.71 47.08
CA ILE A 37 6.84 19.50 47.87
C ILE A 37 7.97 18.57 48.31
N ILE A 38 9.14 18.75 47.73
CA ILE A 38 10.27 17.83 47.89
C ILE A 38 11.52 18.54 48.40
N THR A 39 12.46 17.79 48.96
CA THR A 39 13.77 18.33 49.36
C THR A 39 14.69 18.52 48.14
N LYS A 40 15.72 19.37 48.27
CA LYS A 40 16.77 19.53 47.23
C LYS A 40 17.48 18.21 46.92
N GLU A 41 17.68 17.36 47.93
CA GLU A 41 18.26 16.02 47.77
C GLU A 41 17.39 15.14 46.88
N THR A 42 16.08 15.13 47.12
CA THR A 42 15.10 14.40 46.30
C THR A 42 15.08 14.92 44.87
N LEU A 43 15.17 16.24 44.68
CA LEU A 43 15.29 16.85 43.34
C LEU A 43 16.58 16.42 42.62
N ASN A 44 17.71 16.41 43.31
CA ASN A 44 18.99 15.98 42.73
C ASN A 44 18.97 14.48 42.37
N HIS A 45 18.32 13.66 43.19
CA HIS A 45 18.06 12.27 42.86
C HIS A 45 17.18 12.15 41.62
N LEU A 46 16.10 12.93 41.49
CA LEU A 46 15.25 12.93 40.30
C LEU A 46 16.02 13.33 39.03
N LYS A 47 16.93 14.32 39.12
CA LYS A 47 17.79 14.73 38.00
C LYS A 47 18.77 13.64 37.55
N SER A 48 19.20 12.79 38.47
CA SER A 48 20.17 11.70 38.20
C SER A 48 19.48 10.38 37.84
N ASN A 49 18.30 10.13 38.42
CA ASN A 49 17.53 8.90 38.34
C ASN A 49 16.05 9.25 38.12
N PHE A 50 15.66 9.35 36.85
CA PHE A 50 14.28 9.67 36.49
C PHE A 50 13.31 8.59 36.97
N THR A 51 12.19 9.01 37.57
CA THR A 51 11.06 8.14 37.94
C THR A 51 9.75 8.73 37.44
N ASN A 52 8.79 7.87 37.12
CA ASN A 52 7.41 8.27 36.82
C ASN A 52 6.52 8.25 38.06
N GLU A 53 6.99 7.69 39.17
CA GLU A 53 6.25 7.62 40.43
C GLU A 53 6.13 9.01 41.06
N ALA A 54 5.05 9.23 41.79
CA ALA A 54 4.87 10.45 42.56
C ALA A 54 5.92 10.49 43.67
N LEU A 55 6.60 11.62 43.82
CA LEU A 55 7.59 11.79 44.86
C LEU A 55 6.87 12.00 46.21
N PRO A 56 7.34 11.36 47.29
CA PRO A 56 6.75 11.57 48.60
C PRO A 56 6.96 13.03 49.02
N ASN A 57 5.88 13.68 49.46
CA ASN A 57 5.97 15.02 50.02
C ASN A 57 6.80 15.00 51.31
N THR A 58 7.71 15.96 51.46
CA THR A 58 8.44 16.14 52.70
C THR A 58 7.51 16.70 53.78
N THR A 59 7.65 16.19 55.01
CA THR A 59 6.99 16.76 56.20
C THR A 59 7.72 17.99 56.72
N ASP A 60 9.02 18.10 56.44
CA ASP A 60 9.88 19.19 56.88
C ASP A 60 9.86 20.30 55.82
N ILE A 61 8.77 21.06 55.78
CA ILE A 61 8.58 22.15 54.83
C ILE A 61 9.40 23.36 55.29
N THR A 62 10.40 23.71 54.49
CA THR A 62 11.23 24.91 54.68
C THR A 62 11.14 25.80 53.45
N GLU A 63 11.59 27.05 53.55
CA GLU A 63 11.69 27.98 52.43
C GLU A 63 12.52 27.44 51.24
N GLU A 64 13.42 26.49 51.52
CA GLU A 64 14.29 25.85 50.52
C GLU A 64 13.70 24.59 49.89
N THR A 65 12.56 24.11 50.37
CA THR A 65 11.86 22.99 49.72
C THR A 65 11.35 23.38 48.35
N ILE A 66 11.27 22.41 47.45
CA ILE A 66 10.93 22.62 46.05
C ILE A 66 9.47 22.27 45.83
N ALA A 67 8.67 23.24 45.40
CA ALA A 67 7.34 23.02 44.86
C ALA A 67 7.41 22.77 43.36
N ARG A 68 6.90 21.62 42.92
CA ARG A 68 6.81 21.24 41.51
C ARG A 68 5.46 20.63 41.21
N LEU A 69 5.03 20.68 39.96
CA LEU A 69 3.94 19.83 39.52
C LEU A 69 4.39 18.37 39.53
N ASN A 70 3.51 17.47 39.97
CA ASN A 70 3.77 16.05 39.82
C ASN A 70 3.91 15.67 38.33
N ASN A 71 4.60 14.55 38.06
CA ASN A 71 4.95 14.16 36.70
C ASN A 71 3.73 14.05 35.77
N TYR A 72 2.61 13.56 36.31
CA TYR A 72 1.35 13.42 35.58
C TYR A 72 0.76 14.76 35.17
N MET A 73 0.63 15.69 36.13
CA MET A 73 0.03 17.00 35.90
C MET A 73 0.90 17.83 34.95
N TRP A 74 2.22 17.82 35.15
CA TRP A 74 3.14 18.57 34.30
C TRP A 74 3.07 18.08 32.84
N ARG A 75 3.06 16.76 32.62
CA ARG A 75 2.90 16.16 31.29
C ARG A 75 1.55 16.49 30.66
N ASN A 76 0.47 16.38 31.42
CA ASN A 76 -0.88 16.58 30.89
C ASN A 76 -1.09 18.02 30.40
N ILE A 77 -0.61 19.00 31.17
CA ILE A 77 -0.62 20.40 30.76
C ILE A 77 0.25 20.58 29.51
N GLY A 78 1.47 20.04 29.53
CA GLY A 78 2.42 20.17 28.43
C GLY A 78 2.05 19.45 27.12
N THR A 79 1.07 18.55 27.19
CA THR A 79 0.57 17.80 26.02
C THR A 79 -0.87 18.15 25.66
N ASN A 80 -1.50 19.05 26.41
CA ASN A 80 -2.94 19.30 26.36
C ASN A 80 -3.77 17.99 26.32
N ASN A 81 -3.33 16.98 27.08
CA ASN A 81 -3.90 15.61 27.08
C ASN A 81 -4.00 14.91 25.71
N LYS A 82 -3.27 15.38 24.68
CA LYS A 82 -3.33 14.84 23.31
C LYS A 82 -2.50 13.57 23.12
N PHE A 83 -1.41 13.41 23.87
CA PHE A 83 -0.65 12.17 23.92
C PHE A 83 0.10 12.00 25.24
N SER A 84 0.44 10.76 25.57
CA SER A 84 1.17 10.42 26.80
C SER A 84 2.57 9.91 26.48
N PHE A 85 3.52 10.19 27.37
CA PHE A 85 4.87 9.64 27.35
C PHE A 85 5.40 9.47 28.78
N ASN A 86 6.27 8.48 28.96
CA ASN A 86 6.81 8.07 30.27
C ASN A 86 8.34 7.93 30.28
N THR A 87 9.03 8.41 29.24
CA THR A 87 10.49 8.32 29.14
C THR A 87 11.14 9.63 29.52
N GLU A 88 12.22 9.57 30.31
CA GLU A 88 13.02 10.74 30.72
C GLU A 88 13.32 11.71 29.57
N PHE A 89 13.76 11.18 28.42
CA PHE A 89 14.12 12.00 27.26
C PHE A 89 12.99 12.89 26.77
N ASN A 90 11.74 12.42 26.82
CA ASN A 90 10.58 13.19 26.39
C ASN A 90 10.22 14.29 27.40
N PHE A 91 10.38 14.02 28.70
CA PHE A 91 10.26 15.06 29.75
C PHE A 91 11.32 16.13 29.58
N ARG A 92 12.58 15.74 29.30
CA ARG A 92 13.69 16.67 29.08
C ARG A 92 13.48 17.54 27.84
N ILE A 93 13.04 16.95 26.72
CA ILE A 93 12.74 17.69 25.49
C ILE A 93 11.60 18.68 25.73
N LEU A 94 10.48 18.24 26.31
CA LEU A 94 9.35 19.13 26.57
C LEU A 94 9.73 20.23 27.56
N ASN A 95 10.51 19.91 28.60
CA ASN A 95 10.95 20.89 29.59
C ASN A 95 11.81 21.96 28.93
N TYR A 96 12.72 21.56 28.04
CA TYR A 96 13.53 22.50 27.29
C TYR A 96 12.67 23.41 26.41
N ILE A 97 11.67 22.86 25.72
CA ILE A 97 10.76 23.64 24.87
C ILE A 97 9.98 24.68 25.70
N VAL A 98 9.44 24.27 26.85
CA VAL A 98 8.64 25.14 27.72
C VAL A 98 9.48 26.24 28.36
N CYS A 99 10.68 25.91 28.87
CA CYS A 99 11.51 26.89 29.58
C CYS A 99 12.22 27.89 28.65
N ASN A 100 12.43 27.56 27.36
CA ASN A 100 13.14 28.42 26.40
C ASN A 100 12.20 29.14 25.42
N GLU A 101 10.90 29.18 25.69
CA GLU A 101 9.90 29.90 24.88
C GLU A 101 10.12 31.43 24.89
N GLY A 102 10.84 31.96 25.89
CA GLY A 102 10.98 33.41 26.15
C GLY A 102 12.10 34.17 25.43
N ASP A 103 13.08 33.49 24.81
CA ASP A 103 14.34 34.17 24.44
C ASP A 103 14.39 34.74 23.00
N SER A 104 13.49 34.33 22.08
CA SER A 104 13.38 34.91 20.73
C SER A 104 12.08 34.52 20.01
N GLU A 105 11.08 35.40 19.96
CA GLU A 105 9.79 35.21 19.25
C GLU A 105 9.06 33.84 19.44
N GLY A 106 9.45 33.05 20.45
CA GLY A 106 8.98 31.69 20.69
C GLY A 106 9.58 30.59 19.80
N TRP A 107 10.58 30.86 18.95
CA TRP A 107 11.13 29.86 18.01
C TRP A 107 12.46 29.25 18.48
N ILE A 108 12.47 27.93 18.67
CA ILE A 108 13.60 27.14 19.16
C ILE A 108 14.19 26.33 18.01
N ASN A 109 15.51 26.37 17.81
CA ASN A 109 16.18 25.50 16.85
C ASN A 109 16.26 24.06 17.38
N THR A 110 15.81 23.09 16.60
CA THR A 110 15.90 21.67 16.99
C THR A 110 17.35 21.18 17.18
N LEU A 111 18.34 21.84 16.56
CA LEU A 111 19.75 21.58 16.80
C LEU A 111 20.20 21.98 18.21
N ASP A 112 19.61 23.03 18.79
CA ASP A 112 19.94 23.49 20.14
C ASP A 112 19.40 22.54 21.21
N ILE A 113 18.21 21.97 20.98
CA ILE A 113 17.66 20.90 21.82
C ILE A 113 18.62 19.71 21.86
N ARG A 114 19.13 19.30 20.69
CA ARG A 114 20.07 18.20 20.57
C ARG A 114 21.38 18.49 21.31
N LYS A 115 21.97 19.67 21.10
CA LYS A 115 23.26 20.06 21.70
C LYS A 115 23.16 20.20 23.21
N ASN A 116 22.13 20.89 23.71
CA ASN A 116 21.99 21.19 25.14
C ASN A 116 21.53 20.00 25.98
N LEU A 117 20.78 19.06 25.40
CA LEU A 117 20.29 17.89 26.12
C LEU A 117 21.12 16.62 25.87
N GLU A 118 22.06 16.65 24.94
CA GLU A 118 22.85 15.48 24.51
C GLU A 118 21.97 14.28 24.07
N ILE A 119 20.85 14.57 23.40
CA ILE A 119 19.88 13.54 22.95
C ILE A 119 20.08 13.20 21.47
N ASP A 120 19.97 11.92 21.12
CA ASP A 120 20.06 11.44 19.74
C ASP A 120 19.08 12.18 18.77
N PRO A 121 19.53 12.58 17.57
CA PRO A 121 18.71 13.28 16.58
C PRO A 121 17.38 12.60 16.26
N LYS A 122 17.35 11.26 16.18
CA LYS A 122 16.13 10.53 15.84
C LYS A 122 15.09 10.70 16.94
N ARG A 123 15.51 10.67 18.23
CA ARG A 123 14.60 10.84 19.36
C ARG A 123 13.97 12.22 19.40
N VAL A 124 14.77 13.27 19.19
CA VAL A 124 14.27 14.66 19.06
C VAL A 124 13.30 14.74 17.87
N PHE A 125 13.68 14.21 16.70
CA PHE A 125 12.82 14.20 15.52
C PHE A 125 11.48 13.50 15.77
N TYR A 126 11.48 12.33 16.43
CA TYR A 126 10.25 11.60 16.74
C TYR A 126 9.35 12.37 17.70
N PHE A 127 9.90 12.95 18.77
CA PHE A 127 9.11 13.74 19.72
C PHE A 127 8.50 14.97 19.02
N ILE A 128 9.28 15.71 18.23
CA ILE A 128 8.78 16.88 17.48
C ILE A 128 7.71 16.48 16.46
N LYS A 129 7.89 15.36 15.75
CA LYS A 129 6.89 14.85 14.81
C LYS A 129 5.57 14.54 15.53
N ILE A 130 5.63 13.90 16.69
CA ILE A 130 4.43 13.59 17.50
C ILE A 130 3.79 14.89 18.00
N ALA A 131 4.58 15.82 18.53
CA ALA A 131 4.09 17.11 19.02
C ALA A 131 3.42 17.93 17.90
N LYS A 132 4.01 17.95 16.70
CA LYS A 132 3.45 18.62 15.52
C LYS A 132 2.15 17.99 15.05
N ASN A 133 2.10 16.66 14.95
CA ASN A 133 0.88 15.94 14.56
C ASN A 133 -0.28 16.17 15.53
N ASN A 134 0.02 16.51 16.78
CA ASN A 134 -0.96 16.85 17.81
C ASN A 134 -1.17 18.36 17.96
N ASN A 135 -0.68 19.19 17.03
CA ASN A 135 -0.80 20.66 17.09
C ASN A 135 -0.33 21.24 18.45
N LEU A 136 0.77 20.73 19.00
CA LEU A 136 1.43 21.33 20.18
C LEU A 136 2.59 22.24 19.80
N VAL A 137 3.17 22.00 18.62
CA VAL A 137 4.25 22.82 18.07
C VAL A 137 3.99 23.17 16.61
N GLU A 138 4.38 24.39 16.23
CA GLU A 138 4.55 24.78 14.84
C GLU A 138 5.99 24.52 14.40
N GLU A 139 6.20 24.27 13.11
CA GLU A 139 7.52 24.01 12.53
C GLU A 139 7.75 24.97 11.35
N LYS A 140 8.87 25.68 11.35
CA LYS A 140 9.37 26.44 10.21
C LYS A 140 10.76 25.95 9.80
N LYS A 141 11.02 25.91 8.49
CA LYS A 141 12.31 25.54 7.93
C LYS A 141 12.99 26.76 7.33
N VAL A 142 14.19 27.07 7.80
CA VAL A 142 15.01 28.21 7.32
C VAL A 142 16.42 27.68 7.09
N ASN A 143 16.97 27.88 5.89
CA ASN A 143 18.34 27.48 5.54
C ASN A 143 18.71 26.02 5.90
N HIS A 144 17.81 25.07 5.62
CA HIS A 144 17.93 23.64 5.98
C HIS A 144 17.90 23.29 7.47
N GLU A 145 17.70 24.27 8.35
CA GLU A 145 17.49 24.06 9.77
C GLU A 145 15.99 24.06 10.11
N THR A 146 15.64 23.33 11.18
CA THR A 146 14.26 23.18 11.63
C THR A 146 14.08 23.92 12.95
N PHE A 147 13.20 24.92 12.93
CA PHE A 147 12.80 25.69 14.10
C PHE A 147 11.38 25.30 14.49
N ILE A 148 11.14 25.22 15.79
CA ILE A 148 9.83 24.88 16.34
C ILE A 148 9.36 25.96 17.29
N ARG A 149 8.04 26.12 17.43
CA ARG A 149 7.44 27.00 18.43
C ARG A 149 6.36 26.25 19.17
N TYR A 150 6.36 26.33 20.49
CA TYR A 150 5.29 25.78 21.32
C TYR A 150 4.03 26.64 21.17
N ILE A 151 2.88 26.01 20.91
CA ILE A 151 1.62 26.73 20.58
C ILE A 151 0.44 26.27 21.43
N VAL A 152 0.69 25.76 22.63
CA VAL A 152 -0.40 25.32 23.51
C VAL A 152 -1.16 26.51 24.12
N PHE A 153 -0.50 27.66 24.29
CA PHE A 153 -1.09 28.83 24.93
C PHE A 153 -1.03 30.08 24.02
N LYS A 154 -2.14 30.82 23.94
CA LYS A 154 -2.18 32.18 23.38
C LYS A 154 -2.80 33.10 24.44
N ASN A 155 -2.10 34.15 24.84
CA ASN A 155 -2.53 35.07 25.91
C ASN A 155 -2.89 34.38 27.25
N ASN A 156 -2.13 33.36 27.64
CA ASN A 156 -2.38 32.51 28.82
C ASN A 156 -3.62 31.61 28.76
N ASP A 157 -4.36 31.59 27.66
CA ASP A 157 -5.44 30.63 27.43
C ASP A 157 -5.00 29.47 26.52
N PRO A 158 -5.46 28.24 26.77
CA PRO A 158 -5.20 27.12 25.87
C PRO A 158 -5.81 27.40 24.49
N LEU A 159 -5.02 27.20 23.42
CA LEU A 159 -5.48 27.40 22.04
C LEU A 159 -6.56 26.36 21.68
N ILE A 160 -7.81 26.82 21.59
CA ILE A 160 -8.94 26.08 21.01
C ILE A 160 -8.77 26.13 19.49
N HIS A 161 -8.52 24.98 18.86
CA HIS A 161 -8.51 24.91 17.39
C HIS A 161 -9.94 24.71 16.88
N GLU A 162 -10.30 25.45 15.81
CA GLU A 162 -11.61 25.34 15.14
C GLU A 162 -11.96 23.88 14.84
N GLY A 163 -13.08 23.43 15.40
CA GLY A 163 -13.59 22.05 15.26
C GLY A 163 -13.83 21.30 16.57
N GLN A 164 -13.54 21.89 17.74
CA GLN A 164 -13.94 21.35 19.04
C GLN A 164 -15.08 22.19 19.63
N ASP A 165 -16.16 21.52 20.02
CA ASP A 165 -17.30 22.12 20.70
C ASP A 165 -16.84 22.67 22.07
N GLU A 166 -17.29 23.87 22.46
CA GLU A 166 -16.96 24.45 23.77
C GLU A 166 -17.43 23.56 24.95
N SER A 167 -18.34 22.60 24.71
CA SER A 167 -18.77 21.62 25.70
C SER A 167 -17.69 20.60 26.06
N ASP A 168 -16.79 20.25 25.13
CA ASP A 168 -15.70 19.30 25.38
C ASP A 168 -14.62 19.88 26.31
N ILE A 169 -14.62 21.19 26.54
CA ILE A 169 -13.70 21.88 27.46
C ILE A 169 -14.37 22.12 28.82
N LYS A 170 -15.70 22.34 28.85
CA LYS A 170 -16.44 22.52 30.10
C LYS A 170 -16.59 21.23 30.91
N ASP A 171 -16.61 20.06 30.25
CA ASP A 171 -16.60 18.76 30.93
C ASP A 171 -15.19 18.25 31.34
N VAL A 172 -14.13 19.03 31.14
CA VAL A 172 -12.77 18.68 31.59
C VAL A 172 -12.58 18.90 33.10
N PHE A 173 -13.52 19.55 33.78
CA PHE A 173 -13.30 20.04 35.16
C PHE A 173 -14.45 19.77 36.17
N GLY A 174 -15.34 18.79 35.93
CA GLY A 174 -16.36 18.35 36.90
C GLY A 174 -16.70 16.86 36.79
N PRO A 175 -17.24 16.21 37.84
CA PRO A 175 -17.49 14.77 37.83
C PRO A 175 -18.77 14.45 37.05
N SER A 176 -18.61 14.04 35.80
CA SER A 176 -19.69 13.40 35.03
C SER A 176 -19.47 11.89 35.01
N ILE A 177 -20.52 11.16 35.43
CA ILE A 177 -20.58 9.70 35.51
C ILE A 177 -21.42 9.22 34.31
N LEU A 178 -20.78 8.43 33.43
CA LEU A 178 -21.34 7.48 32.44
C LEU A 178 -22.32 8.00 31.35
N ASN A 179 -22.01 7.68 30.09
CA ASN A 179 -22.97 7.68 28.98
C ASN A 179 -23.50 6.26 28.68
N GLU A 180 -24.74 6.18 28.19
CA GLU A 180 -25.57 4.97 28.02
C GLU A 180 -25.05 3.94 26.98
N SER A 181 -23.91 4.17 26.32
CA SER A 181 -23.42 3.35 25.20
C SER A 181 -22.32 2.34 25.55
N GLY A 182 -21.89 2.23 26.81
CA GLY A 182 -21.00 1.15 27.25
C GLY A 182 -19.57 1.17 26.69
N MET A 183 -19.18 2.17 25.89
CA MET A 183 -17.79 2.40 25.52
C MET A 183 -17.10 3.29 26.55
N ALA A 184 -15.91 2.86 26.99
CA ALA A 184 -15.10 3.57 27.97
C ALA A 184 -14.56 4.90 27.39
N GLU A 185 -15.27 6.00 27.64
CA GLU A 185 -14.61 7.30 27.72
C GLU A 185 -13.67 7.31 28.92
N LYS A 186 -12.54 8.01 28.76
CA LYS A 186 -11.39 8.11 29.66
C LYS A 186 -11.80 7.94 31.14
N ILE A 187 -11.44 6.79 31.71
CA ILE A 187 -11.72 6.47 33.10
C ILE A 187 -10.99 7.48 33.99
N ILE A 188 -11.77 8.29 34.71
CA ILE A 188 -11.28 9.20 35.75
C ILE A 188 -10.74 8.32 36.89
N ILE A 189 -9.41 8.30 37.07
CA ILE A 189 -8.80 7.66 38.24
C ILE A 189 -9.19 8.50 39.47
N ALA A 190 -10.06 7.96 40.32
CA ALA A 190 -10.42 8.59 41.58
C ALA A 190 -9.15 8.78 42.44
N ARG A 191 -8.83 10.04 42.76
CA ARG A 191 -7.59 10.54 43.38
C ARG A 191 -7.13 9.86 44.69
N ASN A 192 -7.95 9.00 45.31
CA ASN A 192 -7.67 8.33 46.58
C ASN A 192 -7.90 6.81 46.58
N LYS A 193 -8.03 6.18 45.39
CA LYS A 193 -8.32 4.75 45.30
C LYS A 193 -7.07 4.01 44.80
N PRO A 194 -6.47 3.08 45.59
CA PRO A 194 -5.36 2.27 45.12
C PRO A 194 -5.70 1.60 43.78
N VAL A 195 -4.74 1.57 42.84
CA VAL A 195 -4.90 1.03 41.47
C VAL A 195 -5.62 -0.33 41.44
N TYR A 196 -5.36 -1.15 42.47
CA TYR A 196 -6.04 -2.41 42.74
C TYR A 196 -7.58 -2.28 42.76
N TYR A 197 -8.11 -1.32 43.52
CA TYR A 197 -9.54 -1.12 43.62
C TYR A 197 -10.13 -0.38 42.40
N THR A 198 -9.32 0.40 41.69
CA THR A 198 -9.74 1.01 40.42
C THR A 198 -9.96 -0.06 39.35
N TYR A 199 -9.05 -1.03 39.23
CA TYR A 199 -9.24 -2.17 38.31
C TYR A 199 -10.46 -3.01 38.70
N TYR A 200 -10.68 -3.19 40.00
CA TYR A 200 -11.84 -3.89 40.52
C TYR A 200 -13.16 -3.22 40.09
N ASP A 201 -13.27 -1.89 40.23
CA ASP A 201 -14.47 -1.15 39.81
C ASP A 201 -14.69 -1.24 38.29
N ILE A 202 -13.62 -1.16 37.50
CA ILE A 202 -13.72 -1.24 36.04
C ILE A 202 -14.27 -2.60 35.61
N ILE A 203 -13.77 -3.69 36.20
CA ILE A 203 -14.28 -5.04 35.93
C ILE A 203 -15.76 -5.14 36.34
N LYS A 204 -16.15 -4.50 37.44
CA LYS A 204 -17.54 -4.52 37.93
C LYS A 204 -18.51 -3.76 37.03
N ASN A 205 -18.06 -2.64 36.47
CA ASN A 205 -18.93 -1.71 35.75
C ASN A 205 -18.96 -1.96 34.24
N THR A 206 -18.14 -2.87 33.70
CA THR A 206 -18.18 -3.23 32.27
C THR A 206 -19.04 -4.45 31.99
N THR A 207 -19.92 -4.35 30.99
CA THR A 207 -20.68 -5.49 30.46
C THR A 207 -19.90 -6.27 29.41
N GLU A 208 -18.86 -5.67 28.81
CA GLU A 208 -18.03 -6.28 27.77
C GLU A 208 -16.74 -6.92 28.32
N GLY A 209 -16.49 -6.81 29.62
CA GLY A 209 -15.29 -7.35 30.26
C GLY A 209 -14.02 -6.57 29.95
N VAL A 210 -12.96 -6.92 30.67
CA VAL A 210 -11.69 -6.18 30.64
C VAL A 210 -10.54 -7.09 30.22
N THR A 211 -9.68 -6.62 29.32
CA THR A 211 -8.41 -7.31 28.99
C THR A 211 -7.21 -6.59 29.57
N ALA A 212 -6.06 -7.28 29.61
CA ALA A 212 -4.78 -6.65 29.96
C ALA A 212 -4.42 -5.49 29.03
N SER A 213 -4.80 -5.55 27.75
CA SER A 213 -4.62 -4.47 26.78
C SER A 213 -5.55 -3.29 27.06
N THR A 214 -6.82 -3.56 27.39
CA THR A 214 -7.80 -2.52 27.76
C THR A 214 -7.31 -1.71 28.96
N ILE A 215 -6.76 -2.39 29.96
CA ILE A 215 -6.13 -1.73 31.12
C ILE A 215 -4.86 -1.00 30.70
N ALA A 216 -3.97 -1.63 29.92
CA ALA A 216 -2.73 -1.00 29.48
C ALA A 216 -2.98 0.31 28.72
N GLU A 217 -3.99 0.34 27.86
CA GLU A 217 -4.45 1.51 27.12
C GLU A 217 -5.08 2.55 28.06
N SER A 218 -5.95 2.12 28.97
CA SER A 218 -6.63 3.01 29.92
C SER A 218 -5.68 3.68 30.92
N PHE A 219 -4.59 3.00 31.30
CA PHE A 219 -3.66 3.44 32.34
C PHE A 219 -2.26 3.83 31.81
N GLY A 220 -1.98 3.62 30.52
CA GLY A 220 -0.67 3.89 29.93
C GLY A 220 0.44 2.97 30.45
N GLU A 221 0.09 1.77 30.93
CA GLU A 221 1.02 0.76 31.44
C GLU A 221 1.40 -0.27 30.37
N THR A 222 2.38 -1.13 30.67
CA THR A 222 2.68 -2.26 29.79
C THR A 222 1.63 -3.35 29.95
N VAL A 223 1.21 -3.99 28.86
CA VAL A 223 0.29 -5.14 28.86
C VAL A 223 0.74 -6.25 29.84
N LYS A 224 2.06 -6.46 29.97
CA LYS A 224 2.65 -7.41 30.92
C LYS A 224 2.44 -6.99 32.40
N GLY A 225 2.55 -5.70 32.70
CA GLY A 225 2.26 -5.15 34.03
C GLY A 225 0.79 -5.29 34.38
N SER A 226 -0.09 -4.84 33.47
CA SER A 226 -1.54 -4.95 33.62
C SER A 226 -2.00 -6.40 33.78
N GLY A 227 -1.44 -7.34 33.02
CA GLY A 227 -1.72 -8.77 33.15
C GLY A 227 -1.32 -9.36 34.51
N ARG A 228 -0.19 -8.95 35.08
CA ARG A 228 0.23 -9.37 36.44
C ARG A 228 -0.73 -8.85 37.51
N MET A 229 -1.18 -7.61 37.38
CA MET A 229 -2.09 -6.98 38.33
C MET A 229 -3.49 -7.62 38.28
N LEU A 230 -4.01 -7.85 37.08
CA LEU A 230 -5.26 -8.58 36.86
C LEU A 230 -5.20 -10.01 37.42
N SER A 231 -4.08 -10.71 37.23
CA SER A 231 -3.88 -12.06 37.80
C SER A 231 -3.92 -12.05 39.33
N LYS A 232 -3.31 -11.04 39.97
CA LYS A 232 -3.39 -10.85 41.43
C LYS A 232 -4.83 -10.58 41.88
N LEU A 233 -5.58 -9.75 41.15
CA LEU A 233 -6.99 -9.46 41.43
C LEU A 233 -7.88 -10.71 41.34
N ILE A 234 -7.72 -11.51 40.29
CA ILE A 234 -8.44 -12.78 40.12
C ILE A 234 -8.12 -13.74 41.26
N SER A 235 -6.85 -13.86 41.65
CA SER A 235 -6.44 -14.77 42.73
C SER A 235 -7.06 -14.41 44.10
N LYS A 236 -7.39 -13.13 44.31
CA LYS A 236 -7.95 -12.61 45.56
C LYS A 236 -9.48 -12.55 45.58
N ASN A 237 -10.16 -12.53 44.43
CA ASN A 237 -11.61 -12.33 44.34
C ASN A 237 -12.28 -13.42 43.51
N LYS A 238 -13.04 -14.32 44.16
CA LYS A 238 -13.75 -15.46 43.52
C LYS A 238 -14.97 -15.05 42.68
N GLU A 239 -15.32 -13.77 42.66
CA GLU A 239 -16.45 -13.23 41.89
C GLU A 239 -16.12 -12.98 40.43
N PHE A 240 -14.82 -12.93 40.10
CA PHE A 240 -14.38 -12.71 38.74
C PHE A 240 -14.30 -14.02 37.96
N LYS A 241 -14.75 -13.96 36.71
CA LYS A 241 -14.64 -15.03 35.74
C LYS A 241 -13.65 -14.62 34.66
N VAL A 242 -12.78 -15.55 34.30
CA VAL A 242 -11.80 -15.38 33.23
C VAL A 242 -12.30 -16.17 32.03
N CYS A 243 -12.46 -15.48 30.91
CA CYS A 243 -12.74 -16.08 29.61
C CYS A 243 -11.48 -15.97 28.76
N SER A 244 -10.95 -17.10 28.31
CA SER A 244 -9.84 -17.12 27.35
C SER A 244 -10.40 -17.07 25.93
N GLU A 245 -10.06 -16.02 25.20
CA GLU A 245 -10.51 -15.79 23.84
C GLU A 245 -9.33 -15.73 22.88
N VAL A 246 -9.50 -16.14 21.63
CA VAL A 246 -8.42 -16.12 20.64
C VAL A 246 -8.58 -14.92 19.71
N VAL A 247 -7.60 -14.02 19.74
CA VAL A 247 -7.48 -12.82 18.90
C VAL A 247 -6.23 -12.96 18.05
N TYR A 248 -6.39 -13.10 16.73
CA TYR A 248 -5.28 -13.20 15.76
C TYR A 248 -4.15 -14.17 16.22
N LYS A 249 -4.48 -15.46 16.35
CA LYS A 249 -3.58 -16.54 16.84
C LYS A 249 -3.04 -16.37 18.26
N THR A 250 -3.45 -15.33 18.98
CA THR A 250 -2.99 -15.02 20.34
C THR A 250 -4.14 -15.27 21.30
N THR A 251 -3.87 -15.91 22.45
CA THR A 251 -4.90 -16.11 23.48
C THR A 251 -4.88 -14.91 24.42
N THR A 252 -6.02 -14.24 24.55
CA THR A 252 -6.24 -13.10 25.42
C THR A 252 -7.21 -13.50 26.51
N ASN A 253 -6.88 -13.18 27.77
CA ASN A 253 -7.78 -13.38 28.90
C ASN A 253 -8.61 -12.11 29.10
N ARG A 254 -9.93 -12.25 28.99
CA ARG A 254 -10.92 -11.23 29.28
C ARG A 254 -11.60 -11.56 30.61
N ILE A 255 -11.77 -10.55 31.45
CA ILE A 255 -12.19 -10.70 32.85
C ILE A 255 -13.52 -10.00 33.05
N PHE A 256 -14.45 -10.70 33.70
CA PHE A 256 -15.81 -10.25 33.94
C PHE A 256 -16.18 -10.46 35.41
N THR A 257 -17.20 -9.77 35.90
CA THR A 257 -18.02 -10.30 37.00
C THR A 257 -18.81 -11.51 36.53
N LYS A 258 -19.22 -12.38 37.45
CA LYS A 258 -20.10 -13.53 37.12
C LYS A 258 -21.37 -13.12 36.37
N GLU A 259 -22.03 -12.05 36.82
CA GLU A 259 -23.27 -11.54 36.22
C GLU A 259 -23.04 -11.00 34.81
N ASN A 260 -22.03 -10.14 34.61
CA ASN A 260 -21.73 -9.58 33.28
C ASN A 260 -21.22 -10.64 32.31
N TYR A 261 -20.57 -11.70 32.81
CA TYR A 261 -20.17 -12.83 31.97
C TYR A 261 -21.38 -13.55 31.36
N GLU A 262 -22.46 -13.73 32.12
CA GLU A 262 -23.68 -14.37 31.62
C GLU A 262 -24.38 -13.49 30.58
N ILE A 263 -24.48 -12.18 30.82
CA ILE A 263 -25.01 -11.21 29.85
C ILE A 263 -24.19 -11.22 28.56
N TYR A 264 -22.86 -11.22 28.69
CA TYR A 264 -21.94 -11.27 27.56
C TYR A 264 -22.09 -12.54 26.72
N LEU A 265 -22.19 -13.70 27.37
CA LEU A 265 -22.42 -14.98 26.69
C LEU A 265 -23.76 -14.99 25.96
N GLN A 266 -24.81 -14.43 26.58
CA GLN A 266 -26.13 -14.37 25.96
C GLN A 266 -26.13 -13.47 24.73
N LYS A 267 -25.53 -12.28 24.79
CA LYS A 267 -25.39 -11.39 23.61
C LYS A 267 -24.63 -12.04 22.46
N LYS A 268 -23.52 -12.73 22.75
CA LYS A 268 -22.77 -13.50 21.74
C LYS A 268 -23.60 -14.59 21.11
N LYS A 269 -24.34 -15.34 21.94
CA LYS A 269 -25.24 -16.38 21.48
C LYS A 269 -26.33 -15.80 20.58
N ASP A 270 -26.98 -14.71 20.99
CA ASP A 270 -28.04 -14.05 20.23
C ASP A 270 -27.54 -13.54 18.89
N ARG A 271 -26.32 -12.97 18.84
CA ARG A 271 -25.64 -12.60 17.59
C ARG A 271 -25.39 -13.80 16.69
N ILE A 272 -24.76 -14.86 17.21
CA ILE A 272 -24.49 -16.08 16.43
C ILE A 272 -25.80 -16.70 15.94
N MET A 273 -26.87 -16.66 16.74
CA MET A 273 -28.20 -17.13 16.37
C MET A 273 -28.92 -16.20 15.40
N GLY A 274 -28.43 -14.97 15.18
CA GLY A 274 -28.97 -14.01 14.21
C GLY A 274 -30.15 -13.18 14.74
N VAL A 275 -30.29 -13.09 16.06
CA VAL A 275 -31.35 -12.34 16.75
C VAL A 275 -30.96 -10.87 16.94
N ASP A 276 -29.67 -10.59 17.16
CA ASP A 276 -29.13 -9.23 17.34
C ASP A 276 -28.18 -8.88 16.19
N THR A 277 -28.60 -7.95 15.32
CA THR A 277 -27.85 -7.59 14.11
C THR A 277 -26.80 -6.48 14.31
N ASP A 278 -26.77 -5.84 15.47
CA ASP A 278 -25.97 -4.62 15.65
C ASP A 278 -24.73 -4.84 16.53
N TYR A 279 -24.58 -6.03 17.11
CA TYR A 279 -23.41 -6.42 17.92
C TYR A 279 -22.30 -7.10 17.10
N ASP A 280 -21.12 -6.48 16.99
CA ASP A 280 -19.93 -7.10 16.38
C ASP A 280 -19.15 -7.92 17.40
N ILE A 281 -18.97 -9.23 17.15
CA ILE A 281 -18.14 -10.08 18.01
C ILE A 281 -16.66 -9.79 17.73
N GLU A 282 -15.97 -9.17 18.68
CA GLU A 282 -14.53 -8.94 18.57
C GLU A 282 -13.72 -10.23 18.63
N ASN A 283 -14.15 -11.19 19.47
CA ASN A 283 -13.38 -12.37 19.83
C ASN A 283 -14.26 -13.63 19.93
N LEU A 284 -13.74 -14.81 19.57
CA LEU A 284 -14.49 -16.07 19.63
C LEU A 284 -13.81 -17.08 20.56
N SER A 285 -14.59 -17.62 21.51
CA SER A 285 -14.19 -18.74 22.36
C SER A 285 -14.36 -20.09 21.65
N THR A 286 -13.87 -21.18 22.24
CA THR A 286 -14.11 -22.54 21.73
C THR A 286 -15.61 -22.86 21.70
N ALA A 287 -16.38 -22.42 22.70
CA ALA A 287 -17.83 -22.63 22.75
C ALA A 287 -18.55 -21.87 21.64
N ASP A 288 -18.16 -20.62 21.38
CA ASP A 288 -18.72 -19.78 20.31
C ASP A 288 -18.48 -20.44 18.94
N ARG A 289 -17.28 -20.98 18.72
CA ARG A 289 -16.93 -21.71 17.50
C ARG A 289 -17.73 -23.00 17.34
N LYS A 290 -17.96 -23.76 18.42
CA LYS A 290 -18.84 -24.94 18.39
C LYS A 290 -20.26 -24.56 18.00
N LEU A 291 -20.80 -23.50 18.60
CA LEU A 291 -22.15 -23.00 18.28
C LEU A 291 -22.25 -22.55 16.81
N LEU A 292 -21.22 -21.88 16.30
CA LEU A 292 -21.18 -21.45 14.91
C LEU A 292 -21.14 -22.64 13.94
N ILE A 293 -20.30 -23.65 14.21
CA ILE A 293 -20.25 -24.88 13.42
C ILE A 293 -21.61 -25.58 13.47
N GLN A 294 -22.20 -25.71 14.66
CA GLN A 294 -23.51 -26.32 14.83
C GLN A 294 -24.58 -25.59 14.02
N LYS A 295 -24.63 -24.27 14.04
CA LYS A 295 -25.57 -23.49 13.24
C LYS A 295 -25.38 -23.70 11.74
N MET A 296 -24.14 -23.83 11.26
CA MET A 296 -23.87 -24.12 9.84
C MET A 296 -24.33 -25.54 9.47
N VAL A 297 -24.09 -26.52 10.35
CA VAL A 297 -24.54 -27.92 10.16
C VAL A 297 -26.08 -28.00 10.19
N GLU A 298 -26.75 -27.27 11.08
CA GLU A 298 -28.21 -27.18 11.14
C GLU A 298 -28.80 -26.52 9.90
N LYS A 299 -28.12 -25.48 9.37
CA LYS A 299 -28.57 -24.75 8.18
C LYS A 299 -28.45 -25.55 6.89
N TYR A 300 -27.34 -26.26 6.72
CA TYR A 300 -26.99 -26.93 5.45
C TYR A 300 -27.13 -28.45 5.48
N GLY A 301 -27.25 -29.07 6.65
CA GLY A 301 -27.17 -30.52 6.84
C GLY A 301 -25.73 -31.04 6.72
N ALA A 302 -25.09 -30.77 5.59
CA ALA A 302 -23.67 -30.99 5.34
C ALA A 302 -23.08 -29.83 4.54
N PHE A 303 -21.82 -29.48 4.78
CA PHE A 303 -21.13 -28.44 4.01
C PHE A 303 -19.63 -28.72 3.90
N ALA A 304 -19.03 -28.30 2.78
CA ALA A 304 -17.60 -28.37 2.58
C ALA A 304 -16.89 -27.25 3.34
N PHE A 305 -15.77 -27.57 3.98
CA PHE A 305 -15.01 -26.63 4.78
C PHE A 305 -14.09 -25.75 3.92
N ASP A 306 -14.68 -24.82 3.16
CA ASP A 306 -14.00 -23.98 2.18
C ASP A 306 -14.04 -22.48 2.53
N LYS A 307 -13.48 -21.65 1.63
CA LYS A 307 -13.35 -20.21 1.86
C LYS A 307 -14.72 -19.49 1.90
N GLU A 308 -15.70 -19.94 1.12
CA GLU A 308 -17.01 -19.28 1.05
C GLU A 308 -17.78 -19.50 2.36
N ILE A 309 -17.80 -20.74 2.86
CA ILE A 309 -18.36 -21.08 4.16
C ILE A 309 -17.68 -20.31 5.30
N LEU A 310 -16.35 -20.16 5.25
CA LEU A 310 -15.63 -19.38 6.27
C LEU A 310 -15.94 -17.87 6.22
N GLU A 311 -16.19 -17.33 5.02
CA GLU A 311 -16.64 -15.94 4.87
C GLU A 311 -18.07 -15.76 5.40
N GLU A 312 -18.97 -16.72 5.15
CA GLU A 312 -20.33 -16.70 5.68
C GLU A 312 -20.36 -16.84 7.21
N MET A 313 -19.61 -17.80 7.76
CA MET A 313 -19.42 -17.95 9.20
C MET A 313 -18.96 -16.63 9.83
N ARG A 314 -18.08 -15.89 9.15
CA ARG A 314 -17.54 -14.61 9.63
C ARG A 314 -18.60 -13.52 9.62
N GLU A 315 -19.39 -13.44 8.55
CA GLU A 315 -20.49 -12.48 8.45
C GLU A 315 -21.58 -12.75 9.50
N LEU A 316 -21.94 -14.01 9.73
CA LEU A 316 -22.94 -14.40 10.73
C LEU A 316 -22.60 -13.96 12.15
N CYS A 317 -21.32 -14.01 12.52
CA CYS A 317 -20.89 -13.59 13.86
C CYS A 317 -20.39 -12.14 13.93
N GLY A 318 -20.31 -11.42 12.81
CA GLY A 318 -19.71 -10.07 12.77
C GLY A 318 -18.21 -10.05 13.11
N TYR A 319 -17.52 -11.18 12.94
CA TYR A 319 -16.11 -11.30 13.32
C TYR A 319 -15.20 -10.55 12.33
N LYS A 320 -14.35 -9.66 12.83
CA LYS A 320 -13.53 -8.78 11.96
C LYS A 320 -12.32 -9.49 11.34
N HIS A 321 -11.97 -10.68 11.83
CA HIS A 321 -10.77 -11.41 11.41
C HIS A 321 -11.10 -12.69 10.61
N SER A 322 -10.07 -13.29 10.01
CA SER A 322 -10.18 -14.59 9.32
C SER A 322 -10.12 -15.74 10.33
N PHE A 323 -10.84 -16.81 10.04
CA PHE A 323 -10.75 -18.05 10.80
C PHE A 323 -9.47 -18.83 10.47
N ASP A 324 -8.93 -19.52 11.47
CA ASP A 324 -7.88 -20.52 11.27
C ASP A 324 -8.50 -21.90 11.06
N ASN A 325 -8.36 -22.44 9.85
CA ASN A 325 -9.00 -23.68 9.43
C ASN A 325 -8.64 -24.86 10.33
N LYS A 326 -7.36 -24.98 10.72
CA LYS A 326 -6.90 -26.07 11.59
C LYS A 326 -7.59 -26.03 12.95
N SER A 327 -7.75 -24.83 13.51
CA SER A 327 -8.41 -24.68 14.82
C SER A 327 -9.88 -25.09 14.80
N LEU A 328 -10.62 -24.73 13.75
CA LEU A 328 -12.04 -25.07 13.63
C LEU A 328 -12.25 -26.57 13.36
N LEU A 329 -11.40 -27.19 12.55
CA LEU A 329 -11.43 -28.64 12.32
C LEU A 329 -11.13 -29.43 13.59
N VAL A 330 -10.14 -29.02 14.37
CA VAL A 330 -9.86 -29.62 15.69
C VAL A 330 -11.07 -29.50 16.61
N ILE A 331 -11.76 -28.36 16.61
CA ILE A 331 -12.97 -28.16 17.42
C ILE A 331 -14.12 -29.05 16.93
N ALA A 332 -14.35 -29.12 15.62
CA ALA A 332 -15.37 -29.95 15.01
C ALA A 332 -15.19 -31.44 15.37
N ARG A 333 -13.95 -31.93 15.41
CA ARG A 333 -13.64 -33.31 15.84
C ARG A 333 -14.02 -33.62 17.29
N THR A 334 -14.27 -32.60 18.12
CA THR A 334 -14.68 -32.74 19.53
C THR A 334 -16.17 -32.52 19.76
N MET A 335 -16.98 -32.50 18.69
CA MET A 335 -18.43 -32.31 18.75
C MET A 335 -19.14 -33.64 18.48
N ASP A 336 -20.03 -34.06 19.36
CA ASP A 336 -20.73 -35.35 19.25
C ASP A 336 -21.78 -35.37 18.12
N ASN A 337 -22.30 -34.19 17.75
CA ASN A 337 -23.33 -34.00 16.73
C ASN A 337 -22.77 -33.65 15.33
N VAL A 338 -21.45 -33.65 15.16
CA VAL A 338 -20.79 -33.31 13.89
C VAL A 338 -19.82 -34.41 13.50
N LYS A 339 -20.00 -34.95 12.30
CA LYS A 339 -19.09 -35.92 11.69
C LYS A 339 -18.28 -35.24 10.60
N ILE A 340 -17.00 -35.59 10.51
CA ILE A 340 -16.11 -35.06 9.47
C ILE A 340 -15.82 -36.18 8.48
N PHE A 341 -16.03 -35.89 7.19
CA PHE A 341 -15.65 -36.74 6.08
C PHE A 341 -14.44 -36.14 5.37
N ASP A 342 -13.37 -36.92 5.32
CA ASP A 342 -12.16 -36.58 4.59
C ASP A 342 -12.32 -37.10 3.15
N VAL A 343 -12.45 -36.17 2.20
CA VAL A 343 -12.64 -36.47 0.78
C VAL A 343 -11.33 -36.17 0.07
N GLU A 344 -10.69 -37.22 -0.45
CA GLU A 344 -9.45 -37.10 -1.19
C GLU A 344 -9.69 -36.50 -2.58
N GLU A 345 -9.03 -35.37 -2.87
CA GLU A 345 -9.05 -34.73 -4.18
C GLU A 345 -7.60 -34.51 -4.64
N GLY A 346 -7.00 -35.55 -5.22
CA GLY A 346 -5.58 -35.57 -5.59
C GLY A 346 -4.66 -35.62 -4.36
N ASN A 347 -3.74 -34.66 -4.23
CA ASN A 347 -2.80 -34.57 -3.10
C ASN A 347 -3.35 -33.80 -1.88
N ASN A 348 -4.59 -33.29 -1.95
CA ASN A 348 -5.21 -32.54 -0.86
C ASN A 348 -6.41 -33.30 -0.30
N VAL A 349 -6.57 -33.25 1.02
CA VAL A 349 -7.75 -33.75 1.72
C VAL A 349 -8.70 -32.57 1.95
N LYS A 350 -9.91 -32.67 1.39
CA LYS A 350 -11.01 -31.76 1.72
C LYS A 350 -11.77 -32.31 2.91
N HIS A 351 -12.22 -31.43 3.80
CA HIS A 351 -13.01 -31.79 4.97
C HIS A 351 -14.46 -31.36 4.74
N VAL A 352 -15.40 -32.30 4.82
CA VAL A 352 -16.84 -32.02 4.82
C VAL A 352 -17.35 -32.22 6.24
N LEU A 353 -18.00 -31.19 6.80
CA LEU A 353 -18.63 -31.27 8.12
C LEU A 353 -20.11 -31.53 7.89
N ALA A 354 -20.63 -32.57 8.53
CA ALA A 354 -22.01 -33.00 8.38
C ALA A 354 -22.62 -33.34 9.74
N ARG A 355 -23.94 -33.43 9.79
CA ARG A 355 -24.63 -34.00 10.96
C ARG A 355 -24.13 -35.42 11.23
N SER A 356 -24.11 -35.80 12.51
CA SER A 356 -23.62 -37.10 12.96
C SER A 356 -24.40 -38.30 12.43
N ASP A 357 -25.67 -38.11 12.05
CA ASP A 357 -26.57 -39.15 11.54
C ASP A 357 -26.43 -39.40 10.03
N LEU A 358 -25.61 -38.62 9.32
CA LEU A 358 -25.39 -38.78 7.88
C LEU A 358 -24.22 -39.74 7.56
N GLU A 359 -24.33 -40.43 6.43
CA GLU A 359 -23.33 -41.31 5.84
C GLU A 359 -22.77 -40.75 4.53
N ILE A 360 -21.57 -41.18 4.14
CA ILE A 360 -20.82 -40.58 3.01
C ILE A 360 -21.58 -40.60 1.67
N ASN A 361 -22.55 -41.51 1.51
CA ASN A 361 -23.35 -41.67 0.30
C ASN A 361 -24.65 -40.83 0.30
N ASP A 362 -24.96 -40.13 1.39
CA ASP A 362 -26.15 -39.30 1.48
C ASP A 362 -26.08 -38.12 0.52
N LEU A 363 -27.24 -37.76 -0.05
CA LEU A 363 -27.36 -36.72 -1.07
C LEU A 363 -26.84 -35.37 -0.57
N GLU A 364 -27.04 -35.00 0.70
CA GLU A 364 -26.52 -33.75 1.24
C GLU A 364 -24.97 -33.70 1.28
N ILE A 365 -24.32 -34.85 1.53
CA ILE A 365 -22.85 -34.92 1.53
C ILE A 365 -22.33 -34.90 0.10
N GLN A 366 -22.98 -35.62 -0.82
CA GLN A 366 -22.63 -35.59 -2.24
C GLN A 366 -22.82 -34.20 -2.84
N ASP A 367 -23.90 -33.49 -2.50
CA ASP A 367 -24.14 -32.11 -2.92
C ASP A 367 -23.13 -31.14 -2.32
N ALA A 368 -22.76 -31.29 -1.05
CA ALA A 368 -21.70 -30.49 -0.42
C ALA A 368 -20.33 -30.70 -1.11
N ILE A 369 -20.01 -31.95 -1.48
CA ILE A 369 -18.81 -32.28 -2.25
C ILE A 369 -18.88 -31.62 -3.63
N LEU A 370 -20.02 -31.75 -4.33
CA LEU A 370 -20.23 -31.23 -5.69
C LEU A 370 -20.19 -29.69 -5.73
N GLN A 371 -20.82 -29.00 -4.77
CA GLN A 371 -20.77 -27.54 -4.65
C GLN A 371 -19.33 -27.03 -4.40
N SER A 372 -18.55 -27.76 -3.59
CA SER A 372 -17.11 -27.45 -3.39
C SER A 372 -16.23 -27.80 -4.61
N SER A 373 -16.64 -28.80 -5.40
CA SER A 373 -15.93 -29.25 -6.60
C SER A 373 -16.09 -28.28 -7.78
N TYR A 374 -17.12 -27.42 -7.75
CA TYR A 374 -17.32 -26.39 -8.78
C TYR A 374 -16.28 -25.25 -8.71
N GLN A 375 -15.45 -25.18 -7.66
CA GLN A 375 -14.44 -24.11 -7.49
C GLN A 375 -12.97 -24.52 -7.29
N SER A 376 -12.58 -25.80 -7.22
CA SER A 376 -11.14 -26.10 -7.06
C SER A 376 -10.68 -27.43 -7.64
N ARG A 377 -10.56 -27.52 -8.97
CA ARG A 377 -9.46 -28.31 -9.50
C ARG A 377 -8.16 -27.71 -8.95
N VAL A 378 -7.40 -28.45 -8.14
CA VAL A 378 -6.04 -28.02 -7.73
C VAL A 378 -5.22 -28.00 -9.00
N LEU A 379 -5.12 -26.81 -9.59
CA LEU A 379 -4.38 -26.60 -10.82
C LEU A 379 -2.89 -26.78 -10.54
N SER A 380 -2.18 -27.53 -11.37
CA SER A 380 -0.72 -27.55 -11.33
C SER A 380 -0.16 -26.15 -11.60
N ASP A 381 1.10 -25.90 -11.24
CA ASP A 381 1.75 -24.62 -11.52
C ASP A 381 1.67 -24.23 -13.00
N PHE A 382 1.77 -25.23 -13.89
CA PHE A 382 1.59 -25.06 -15.33
C PHE A 382 0.16 -24.61 -15.67
N GLN A 383 -0.85 -25.26 -15.10
CA GLN A 383 -2.26 -24.92 -15.29
C GLN A 383 -2.62 -23.54 -14.73
N ILE A 384 -2.01 -23.14 -13.62
CA ILE A 384 -2.12 -21.79 -13.05
C ILE A 384 -1.51 -20.76 -14.01
N LYS A 385 -0.35 -21.06 -14.60
CA LYS A 385 0.29 -20.20 -15.61
C LYS A 385 -0.61 -20.05 -16.85
N ILE A 386 -1.23 -21.13 -17.33
CA ILE A 386 -2.21 -21.08 -18.43
C ILE A 386 -3.37 -20.14 -18.06
N LYS A 387 -4.04 -20.35 -16.92
CA LYS A 387 -5.16 -19.49 -16.50
C LYS A 387 -4.73 -18.02 -16.36
N LYS A 388 -3.61 -17.75 -15.68
CA LYS A 388 -3.10 -16.39 -15.50
C LYS A 388 -2.82 -15.72 -16.84
N PHE A 389 -2.16 -16.41 -17.77
CA PHE A 389 -1.77 -15.80 -19.04
C PHE A 389 -2.97 -15.56 -19.97
N PHE A 390 -3.81 -16.56 -20.17
CA PHE A 390 -4.92 -16.51 -21.13
C PHE A 390 -6.14 -15.72 -20.61
N LEU A 391 -6.34 -15.65 -19.29
CA LEU A 391 -7.49 -14.97 -18.69
C LEU A 391 -7.13 -13.64 -18.02
N GLN A 392 -5.90 -13.48 -17.50
CA GLN A 392 -5.54 -12.39 -16.59
C GLN A 392 -4.32 -11.58 -17.04
N SER A 393 -3.75 -11.83 -18.23
CA SER A 393 -2.66 -10.99 -18.73
C SER A 393 -3.11 -9.54 -18.89
N GLU A 394 -2.25 -8.59 -18.52
CA GLU A 394 -2.63 -7.17 -18.43
C GLU A 394 -3.28 -6.65 -19.72
N ARG A 395 -2.69 -7.00 -20.87
CA ARG A 395 -3.19 -6.62 -22.20
C ARG A 395 -4.62 -7.07 -22.43
N VAL A 396 -4.95 -8.30 -22.01
CA VAL A 396 -6.27 -8.88 -22.19
C VAL A 396 -7.28 -8.22 -21.25
N VAL A 397 -6.88 -7.95 -20.00
CA VAL A 397 -7.73 -7.28 -19.00
C VAL A 397 -8.04 -5.83 -19.40
N TYR A 398 -7.06 -5.10 -19.92
CA TYR A 398 -7.29 -3.75 -20.45
C TYR A 398 -8.35 -3.76 -21.55
N ARG A 399 -8.24 -4.69 -22.50
CA ARG A 399 -9.17 -4.80 -23.62
C ARG A 399 -10.57 -5.24 -23.21
N ASP A 400 -10.69 -6.14 -22.24
CA ASP A 400 -11.99 -6.49 -21.64
C ASP A 400 -12.70 -5.30 -21.01
N ASN A 401 -11.93 -4.37 -20.46
CA ASN A 401 -12.46 -3.15 -19.87
C ASN A 401 -12.76 -2.06 -20.93
N GLY A 402 -12.39 -2.26 -22.20
CA GLY A 402 -12.67 -1.34 -23.30
C GLY A 402 -11.47 -0.50 -23.75
N TYR A 403 -10.26 -0.79 -23.24
CA TYR A 403 -9.04 -0.14 -23.72
C TYR A 403 -8.68 -0.63 -25.12
N PRO A 404 -8.26 0.25 -26.05
CA PRO A 404 -7.91 -0.12 -27.41
C PRO A 404 -6.66 -0.99 -27.48
N ALA A 405 -6.45 -1.64 -28.62
CA ALA A 405 -5.34 -2.58 -28.80
C ALA A 405 -3.95 -1.91 -28.73
N ASN A 406 -3.86 -0.62 -29.02
CA ASN A 406 -2.63 0.16 -29.02
C ASN A 406 -2.84 1.58 -28.47
N GLU A 407 -1.73 2.28 -28.22
CA GLU A 407 -1.76 3.64 -27.65
C GLU A 407 -2.43 4.66 -28.60
N ALA A 408 -2.30 4.48 -29.92
CA ALA A 408 -2.93 5.37 -30.92
C ALA A 408 -4.46 5.43 -30.76
N GLY A 409 -5.13 4.28 -30.55
CA GLY A 409 -6.57 4.27 -30.28
C GLY A 409 -6.92 5.01 -28.98
N SER A 410 -6.06 4.93 -27.97
CA SER A 410 -6.28 5.61 -26.68
C SER A 410 -6.10 7.12 -26.81
N LEU A 411 -5.10 7.55 -27.59
CA LEU A 411 -4.88 8.95 -27.94
C LEU A 411 -6.04 9.50 -28.77
N TYR A 412 -6.56 8.72 -29.72
CA TYR A 412 -7.70 9.11 -30.54
C TYR A 412 -8.96 9.32 -29.69
N ASN A 413 -9.26 8.41 -28.76
CA ASN A 413 -10.37 8.56 -27.83
C ASN A 413 -10.20 9.78 -26.91
N PHE A 414 -8.97 10.04 -26.44
CA PHE A 414 -8.69 11.22 -25.62
C PHE A 414 -8.81 12.53 -26.44
N TYR A 415 -8.36 12.54 -27.70
CA TYR A 415 -8.54 13.66 -28.62
C TYR A 415 -10.03 13.98 -28.84
N ASN A 416 -10.85 12.95 -29.10
CA ASN A 416 -12.30 13.12 -29.26
C ASN A 416 -12.96 13.67 -27.98
N PHE A 417 -12.51 13.21 -26.81
CA PHE A 417 -12.95 13.79 -25.55
C PHE A 417 -12.61 15.27 -25.47
N LEU A 418 -11.38 15.68 -25.76
CA LEU A 418 -10.98 17.10 -25.76
C LEU A 418 -11.81 17.91 -26.77
N LYS A 419 -12.02 17.38 -27.98
CA LYS A 419 -12.86 17.99 -29.03
C LYS A 419 -14.30 18.21 -28.57
N SER A 420 -14.85 17.27 -27.79
CA SER A 420 -16.19 17.42 -27.20
C SER A 420 -16.29 18.49 -26.12
N LYS A 421 -15.16 18.96 -25.57
CA LYS A 421 -15.09 19.98 -24.52
C LYS A 421 -14.57 21.31 -25.03
N ALA A 422 -14.26 21.41 -26.32
CA ALA A 422 -13.79 22.63 -26.93
C ALA A 422 -14.94 23.63 -27.10
N ASP A 423 -14.61 24.91 -26.95
CA ASP A 423 -15.50 26.00 -27.35
C ASP A 423 -15.60 26.09 -28.88
N GLU A 424 -16.42 27.03 -29.36
CA GLU A 424 -16.62 27.28 -30.80
C GLU A 424 -15.32 27.64 -31.54
N ASN A 425 -14.30 28.11 -30.82
CA ASN A 425 -12.99 28.47 -31.34
C ASN A 425 -11.96 27.33 -31.23
N GLY A 426 -12.38 26.14 -30.77
CA GLY A 426 -11.50 24.99 -30.59
C GLY A 426 -10.64 25.03 -29.32
N ASN A 427 -10.90 25.95 -28.38
CA ASN A 427 -10.12 26.05 -27.14
C ASN A 427 -10.72 25.22 -26.02
N VAL A 428 -9.86 24.58 -25.24
CA VAL A 428 -10.20 23.76 -24.07
C VAL A 428 -9.31 24.20 -22.90
N LYS A 429 -9.93 24.58 -21.77
CA LYS A 429 -9.21 24.69 -20.50
C LYS A 429 -9.29 23.34 -19.77
N PHE A 430 -8.27 22.52 -19.94
CA PHE A 430 -8.24 21.17 -19.38
C PHE A 430 -7.74 21.17 -17.93
N PHE A 431 -8.67 21.00 -16.99
CA PHE A 431 -8.38 20.73 -15.59
C PHE A 431 -8.41 19.22 -15.32
N PHE A 432 -7.57 18.72 -14.41
CA PHE A 432 -7.57 17.28 -14.09
C PHE A 432 -8.90 16.76 -13.55
N ASN A 433 -9.69 17.61 -12.88
CA ASN A 433 -11.03 17.24 -12.43
C ASN A 433 -12.02 17.03 -13.59
N MET A 434 -11.72 17.47 -14.83
CA MET A 434 -12.54 17.17 -16.01
C MET A 434 -12.57 15.68 -16.33
N ILE A 435 -11.62 14.90 -15.82
CA ILE A 435 -11.64 13.43 -15.93
C ILE A 435 -12.87 12.85 -15.21
N LEU A 436 -13.33 13.48 -14.13
CA LEU A 436 -14.55 13.06 -13.45
C LEU A 436 -15.80 13.26 -14.32
N LYS A 437 -15.72 14.10 -15.37
CA LYS A 437 -16.81 14.34 -16.33
C LYS A 437 -16.80 13.34 -17.49
N MET A 438 -15.80 12.45 -17.57
CA MET A 438 -15.79 11.36 -18.55
C MET A 438 -16.85 10.34 -18.20
N THR A 439 -17.43 9.69 -19.21
CA THR A 439 -18.24 8.49 -18.99
C THR A 439 -17.36 7.30 -18.63
N VAL A 440 -17.93 6.22 -18.08
CA VAL A 440 -17.18 4.98 -17.78
C VAL A 440 -16.51 4.42 -19.04
N LYS A 441 -17.21 4.48 -20.18
CA LYS A 441 -16.68 4.03 -21.48
C LYS A 441 -15.51 4.90 -21.95
N GLU A 442 -15.65 6.22 -21.89
CA GLU A 442 -14.57 7.14 -22.24
C GLU A 442 -13.35 6.89 -21.34
N TYR A 443 -13.57 6.83 -20.02
CA TYR A 443 -12.51 6.61 -19.04
C TYR A 443 -11.75 5.31 -19.29
N ALA A 444 -12.46 4.19 -19.53
CA ALA A 444 -11.83 2.89 -19.75
C ALA A 444 -11.16 2.76 -21.13
N SER A 445 -11.60 3.53 -22.12
CA SER A 445 -10.95 3.58 -23.44
C SER A 445 -9.69 4.47 -23.48
N ILE A 446 -9.52 5.34 -22.48
CA ILE A 446 -8.35 6.22 -22.32
C ILE A 446 -7.33 5.63 -21.33
N ASN A 447 -7.79 4.89 -20.31
CA ASN A 447 -6.95 4.42 -19.20
C ASN A 447 -6.82 2.90 -19.14
N LYS A 448 -5.61 2.45 -18.78
CA LYS A 448 -5.29 1.03 -18.57
C LYS A 448 -5.82 0.57 -17.20
N ILE A 449 -6.93 -0.15 -17.19
CA ILE A 449 -7.56 -0.67 -15.97
C ILE A 449 -7.22 -2.16 -15.79
N LEU A 450 -6.37 -2.47 -14.79
CA LEU A 450 -5.90 -3.83 -14.48
C LEU A 450 -6.92 -4.71 -13.73
N ARG A 451 -8.10 -4.18 -13.40
CA ARG A 451 -9.10 -4.91 -12.63
C ARG A 451 -9.98 -5.74 -13.55
N LEU A 452 -10.00 -7.06 -13.35
CA LEU A 452 -10.93 -7.96 -14.02
C LEU A 452 -12.39 -7.53 -13.76
N HIS A 453 -13.22 -7.55 -14.80
CA HIS A 453 -14.65 -7.26 -14.72
C HIS A 453 -14.99 -5.90 -14.09
N PHE A 454 -14.24 -4.85 -14.47
CA PHE A 454 -14.37 -3.52 -13.88
C PHE A 454 -15.81 -2.99 -13.86
N LYS A 455 -16.53 -3.10 -14.98
CA LYS A 455 -17.92 -2.63 -15.10
C LYS A 455 -18.88 -3.43 -14.21
N GLN A 456 -18.74 -4.76 -14.16
CA GLN A 456 -19.56 -5.62 -13.31
C GLN A 456 -19.31 -5.34 -11.83
N LEU A 457 -18.08 -5.01 -11.44
CA LEU A 457 -17.77 -4.62 -10.06
C LEU A 457 -18.41 -3.27 -9.69
N LEU A 458 -18.42 -2.30 -10.61
CA LEU A 458 -19.12 -1.03 -10.40
C LEU A 458 -20.63 -1.25 -10.28
N ALA A 459 -21.22 -2.06 -11.17
CA ALA A 459 -22.64 -2.42 -11.15
C ALA A 459 -23.03 -3.14 -9.84
N ALA A 460 -22.23 -4.10 -9.39
CA ALA A 460 -22.46 -4.80 -8.13
C ALA A 460 -22.42 -3.88 -6.92
N ARG A 461 -21.55 -2.86 -6.94
CA ARG A 461 -21.49 -1.86 -5.86
C ARG A 461 -22.67 -0.90 -5.90
N LEU A 462 -23.07 -0.43 -7.08
CA LEU A 462 -24.28 0.37 -7.23
C LEU A 462 -25.51 -0.38 -6.72
N TYR A 463 -25.70 -1.62 -7.16
CA TYR A 463 -26.81 -2.48 -6.73
C TYR A 463 -26.87 -2.62 -5.19
N LYS A 464 -25.71 -2.89 -4.56
CA LYS A 464 -25.62 -2.97 -3.08
C LYS A 464 -25.94 -1.64 -2.39
N SER A 465 -25.54 -0.51 -2.96
CA SER A 465 -25.86 0.81 -2.41
C SER A 465 -27.34 1.16 -2.56
N CYS A 466 -27.98 0.79 -3.67
CA CYS A 466 -29.41 0.96 -3.90
C CYS A 466 -30.26 0.18 -2.89
N ASN A 467 -29.88 -1.07 -2.58
CA ASN A 467 -30.61 -1.91 -1.62
C ASN A 467 -30.41 -1.51 -0.14
N ARG A 468 -29.47 -0.61 0.16
CA ARG A 468 -29.19 -0.11 1.53
C ARG A 468 -29.95 1.18 1.89
N GLY A 469 -30.88 1.64 1.05
CA GLY A 469 -31.77 2.75 1.39
C GLY A 469 -31.13 4.15 1.40
N ILE A 470 -29.98 4.35 0.75
CA ILE A 470 -29.34 5.67 0.62
C ILE A 470 -30.18 6.55 -0.33
N LYS A 471 -31.16 7.26 0.23
CA LYS A 471 -32.15 8.10 -0.49
C LYS A 471 -31.67 9.52 -0.84
N GLU A 472 -30.48 9.94 -0.42
CA GLU A 472 -30.14 11.37 -0.33
C GLU A 472 -29.27 11.99 -1.44
N LEU A 473 -29.04 11.33 -2.58
CA LEU A 473 -28.20 11.92 -3.64
C LEU A 473 -29.03 12.55 -4.77
N PHE A 474 -28.93 13.86 -4.93
CA PHE A 474 -29.69 14.72 -5.85
C PHE A 474 -29.66 14.34 -7.35
N GLU A 475 -28.76 13.44 -7.80
CA GLU A 475 -28.75 12.88 -9.17
C GLU A 475 -29.53 11.55 -9.31
N PHE A 476 -30.17 11.06 -8.23
CA PHE A 476 -30.94 9.82 -8.27
C PHE A 476 -32.17 9.93 -9.17
N LYS A 477 -32.70 11.13 -9.46
CA LYS A 477 -33.91 11.30 -10.29
C LYS A 477 -33.70 10.87 -11.75
N LYS A 478 -32.54 11.19 -12.36
CA LYS A 478 -32.15 10.71 -13.70
C LYS A 478 -31.90 9.19 -13.74
N PHE A 479 -31.37 8.64 -12.65
CA PHE A 479 -31.24 7.19 -12.48
C PHE A 479 -32.61 6.53 -12.28
N LYS A 480 -33.52 7.15 -11.53
CA LYS A 480 -34.86 6.64 -11.24
C LYS A 480 -35.71 6.46 -12.50
N ASP A 481 -35.64 7.40 -13.44
CA ASP A 481 -36.43 7.36 -14.68
C ASP A 481 -35.96 6.25 -15.64
N VAL A 482 -34.66 5.90 -15.61
CA VAL A 482 -34.08 4.78 -16.37
C VAL A 482 -34.26 3.43 -15.66
N PHE A 483 -34.32 3.42 -14.33
CA PHE A 483 -34.43 2.20 -13.52
C PHE A 483 -35.87 1.74 -13.28
N PHE A 484 -36.87 2.65 -13.29
CA PHE A 484 -38.29 2.30 -13.09
C PHE A 484 -39.04 1.86 -14.36
N THR A 485 -38.37 1.81 -15.52
CA THR A 485 -38.93 1.15 -16.71
C THR A 485 -38.78 -0.38 -16.68
N PHE A 486 -38.09 -0.92 -15.67
CA PHE A 486 -37.93 -2.35 -15.48
C PHE A 486 -38.32 -2.76 -14.06
N ASP A 487 -39.33 -3.62 -13.93
CA ASP A 487 -39.72 -4.32 -12.68
C ASP A 487 -38.61 -5.28 -12.20
N ILE A 488 -37.43 -4.77 -11.86
CA ILE A 488 -36.21 -5.54 -11.53
C ILE A 488 -36.09 -5.88 -10.02
N PHE A 489 -37.02 -5.42 -9.19
CA PHE A 489 -36.91 -5.54 -7.74
C PHE A 489 -37.74 -6.65 -7.10
N VAL A 490 -38.19 -7.64 -7.87
CA VAL A 490 -38.91 -8.81 -7.36
C VAL A 490 -38.36 -10.08 -8.01
N ASP A 491 -37.58 -10.86 -7.25
CA ASP A 491 -37.05 -12.20 -7.52
C ASP A 491 -36.08 -12.46 -8.70
N GLY A 492 -35.01 -13.20 -8.41
CA GLY A 492 -34.54 -14.25 -9.33
C GLY A 492 -33.05 -14.38 -9.63
N ASP A 493 -32.36 -13.35 -10.13
CA ASP A 493 -31.00 -13.57 -10.66
C ASP A 493 -30.07 -12.35 -10.53
N TYR A 494 -29.42 -12.25 -9.37
CA TYR A 494 -28.39 -11.23 -9.08
C TYR A 494 -27.36 -11.11 -10.20
N LYS A 495 -26.94 -12.23 -10.81
CA LYS A 495 -25.90 -12.25 -11.84
C LYS A 495 -26.39 -11.62 -13.14
N LYS A 496 -27.64 -11.88 -13.53
CA LYS A 496 -28.29 -11.26 -14.68
C LYS A 496 -28.43 -9.74 -14.50
N HIS A 497 -28.89 -9.31 -13.32
CA HIS A 497 -29.03 -7.88 -13.00
C HIS A 497 -27.69 -7.14 -13.01
N ILE A 498 -26.61 -7.73 -12.49
CA ILE A 498 -25.28 -7.11 -12.57
C ILE A 498 -24.79 -6.99 -14.02
N GLN A 499 -25.12 -7.94 -14.90
CA GLN A 499 -24.74 -7.86 -16.31
C GLN A 499 -25.50 -6.77 -17.06
N GLU A 500 -26.81 -6.67 -16.85
CA GLU A 500 -27.65 -5.61 -17.42
C GLU A 500 -27.20 -4.24 -16.93
N LEU A 501 -26.99 -4.09 -15.62
CA LEU A 501 -26.46 -2.86 -15.02
C LEU A 501 -25.08 -2.51 -15.57
N ALA A 502 -24.18 -3.48 -15.71
CA ALA A 502 -22.83 -3.26 -16.25
C ALA A 502 -22.85 -2.73 -17.69
N ALA A 503 -23.83 -3.14 -18.50
CA ALA A 503 -24.01 -2.64 -19.87
C ALA A 503 -24.48 -1.18 -19.90
N MET A 504 -25.28 -0.78 -18.91
CA MET A 504 -25.82 0.58 -18.79
C MET A 504 -24.83 1.60 -18.23
N LEU A 505 -23.70 1.15 -17.65
CA LEU A 505 -22.71 2.07 -17.04
C LEU A 505 -21.94 2.89 -18.05
N ASP A 506 -21.92 2.50 -19.32
CA ASP A 506 -21.03 3.08 -20.33
C ASP A 506 -21.20 4.59 -20.50
N ASP A 507 -22.42 5.09 -20.34
CA ASP A 507 -22.76 6.50 -20.53
C ASP A 507 -22.82 7.28 -19.20
N ILE A 508 -22.57 6.62 -18.08
CA ILE A 508 -22.62 7.24 -16.75
C ILE A 508 -21.28 7.95 -16.47
N GLN A 509 -21.33 9.18 -15.97
CA GLN A 509 -20.13 9.93 -15.61
C GLN A 509 -19.41 9.36 -14.39
N ILE A 510 -18.08 9.42 -14.40
CA ILE A 510 -17.22 8.97 -13.30
C ILE A 510 -17.53 9.73 -11.99
N SER A 511 -17.89 11.01 -12.07
CA SER A 511 -18.33 11.85 -10.94
C SER A 511 -19.51 11.25 -10.18
N SER A 512 -20.50 10.69 -10.89
CA SER A 512 -21.68 10.07 -10.28
C SER A 512 -21.31 8.85 -9.44
N PHE A 513 -20.21 8.15 -9.76
CA PHE A 513 -19.68 7.08 -8.92
C PHE A 513 -18.79 7.59 -7.79
N TYR A 514 -18.15 8.75 -7.94
CA TYR A 514 -17.15 9.27 -6.99
C TYR A 514 -17.72 9.46 -5.57
N HIS A 515 -19.02 9.78 -5.46
CA HIS A 515 -19.74 9.95 -4.19
C HIS A 515 -20.42 8.67 -3.67
N LEU A 516 -20.84 7.76 -4.56
CA LEU A 516 -21.41 6.44 -4.22
C LEU A 516 -20.34 5.42 -3.80
N ALA A 517 -19.09 5.75 -4.11
CA ALA A 517 -17.87 5.01 -3.86
C ALA A 517 -17.34 5.20 -2.43
N GLY A 518 -17.47 4.18 -1.57
CA GLY A 518 -16.61 4.09 -0.38
C GLY A 518 -15.11 4.19 -0.74
N TYR A 519 -14.23 4.43 0.25
CA TYR A 519 -12.77 4.64 0.06
C TYR A 519 -12.12 3.66 -0.96
N LYS A 520 -12.54 2.39 -0.97
CA LYS A 520 -12.07 1.34 -1.89
C LYS A 520 -12.51 1.52 -3.35
N THR A 521 -13.62 2.17 -3.65
CA THR A 521 -14.03 2.50 -5.03
C THR A 521 -13.38 3.80 -5.50
N ARG A 522 -13.16 4.77 -4.60
CA ARG A 522 -12.36 5.96 -4.90
C ARG A 522 -10.93 5.57 -5.29
N GLN A 523 -10.36 4.53 -4.69
CA GLN A 523 -9.07 3.96 -5.14
C GLN A 523 -9.08 3.40 -6.58
N PHE A 524 -10.23 3.04 -7.16
CA PHE A 524 -10.30 2.58 -8.55
C PHE A 524 -10.13 3.73 -9.56
N ILE A 525 -10.60 4.92 -9.20
CA ILE A 525 -10.43 6.16 -9.97
C ILE A 525 -9.08 6.81 -9.61
N LYS A 526 -8.55 6.52 -8.41
CA LYS A 526 -7.29 7.06 -7.87
C LYS A 526 -6.07 6.28 -8.38
N TYR A 527 -5.79 6.44 -9.67
CA TYR A 527 -4.45 6.35 -10.28
C TYR A 527 -4.30 7.37 -11.41
N ILE A 528 -5.09 8.45 -11.39
CA ILE A 528 -4.94 9.57 -12.32
C ILE A 528 -3.67 10.32 -11.94
N SER A 529 -2.54 9.93 -12.53
CA SER A 529 -1.34 10.75 -12.47
C SER A 529 -1.53 11.90 -13.46
N PRO A 530 -1.40 13.16 -13.02
CA PRO A 530 -1.32 14.32 -13.91
C PRO A 530 -0.38 14.10 -15.10
N ASN A 531 0.71 13.35 -14.86
CA ASN A 531 1.73 13.04 -15.85
C ASN A 531 1.20 12.17 -17.01
N GLN A 532 0.25 11.26 -16.78
CA GLN A 532 -0.29 10.41 -17.85
C GLN A 532 -1.05 11.23 -18.89
N TYR A 533 -1.89 12.16 -18.44
CA TYR A 533 -2.66 13.04 -19.32
C TYR A 533 -1.78 14.13 -19.93
N SER A 534 -0.81 14.66 -19.19
CA SER A 534 0.23 15.55 -19.75
C SER A 534 0.98 14.86 -20.89
N ASN A 535 1.37 13.59 -20.72
CA ASN A 535 2.03 12.83 -21.79
C ASN A 535 1.11 12.62 -23.00
N LYS A 536 -0.19 12.35 -22.81
CA LYS A 536 -1.14 12.22 -23.93
C LYS A 536 -1.36 13.54 -24.67
N ILE A 537 -1.48 14.67 -23.95
CA ILE A 537 -1.55 16.02 -24.54
C ILE A 537 -0.28 16.28 -25.37
N LYS A 538 0.89 16.00 -24.80
CA LYS A 538 2.19 16.10 -25.47
C LYS A 538 2.26 15.23 -26.71
N SER A 539 1.81 13.98 -26.65
CA SER A 539 1.77 13.09 -27.82
C SER A 539 0.85 13.60 -28.92
N LEU A 540 -0.35 14.07 -28.59
CA LEU A 540 -1.29 14.64 -29.57
C LEU A 540 -0.74 15.92 -30.22
N SER A 541 -0.01 16.74 -29.47
CA SER A 541 0.66 17.93 -29.98
C SER A 541 1.88 17.58 -30.82
N TYR A 542 2.86 16.86 -30.26
CA TYR A 542 4.16 16.67 -30.91
C TYR A 542 4.18 15.59 -31.99
N MET A 543 3.45 14.48 -31.80
CA MET A 543 3.49 13.35 -32.74
C MET A 543 2.48 13.50 -33.87
N TYR A 544 1.31 14.07 -33.58
CA TYR A 544 0.20 14.16 -34.54
C TYR A 544 -0.15 15.58 -34.94
N ASN A 545 0.41 16.61 -34.29
CA ASN A 545 0.13 18.03 -34.56
C ASN A 545 -1.37 18.35 -34.56
N LEU A 546 -2.12 17.74 -33.64
CA LEU A 546 -3.59 17.87 -33.54
C LEU A 546 -4.03 18.95 -32.55
N LEU A 547 -3.11 19.45 -31.73
CA LEU A 547 -3.38 20.51 -30.76
C LEU A 547 -2.12 21.31 -30.44
N GLU A 548 -2.33 22.58 -30.11
CA GLU A 548 -1.37 23.43 -29.40
C GLU A 548 -1.74 23.42 -27.92
N TYR A 549 -0.75 23.54 -27.03
CA TYR A 549 -1.04 23.67 -25.61
C TYR A 549 -0.05 24.58 -24.89
N GLU A 550 -0.53 25.20 -23.82
CA GLU A 550 0.24 25.94 -22.84
C GLU A 550 -0.06 25.37 -21.45
N GLU A 551 0.99 25.03 -20.71
CA GLU A 551 0.88 24.55 -19.33
C GLU A 551 0.86 25.77 -18.39
N VAL A 552 -0.22 25.89 -17.61
CA VAL A 552 -0.41 26.95 -16.62
C VAL A 552 -0.53 26.30 -15.25
N ASP A 553 -0.19 26.99 -14.16
CA ASP A 553 -0.26 26.43 -12.81
C ASP A 553 -1.62 25.77 -12.52
N GLY A 554 -1.63 24.44 -12.51
CA GLY A 554 -2.79 23.60 -12.20
C GLY A 554 -3.66 23.14 -13.40
N TYR A 555 -3.41 23.58 -14.65
CA TYR A 555 -4.21 23.18 -15.82
C TYR A 555 -3.50 23.38 -17.18
N PHE A 556 -4.11 22.88 -18.27
CA PHE A 556 -3.62 23.11 -19.64
C PHE A 556 -4.60 23.98 -20.44
N ASN A 557 -4.10 25.06 -21.05
CA ASN A 557 -4.80 25.71 -22.15
C ASN A 557 -4.49 24.94 -23.43
N ILE A 558 -5.51 24.38 -24.08
CA ILE A 558 -5.35 23.57 -25.28
C ILE A 558 -6.13 24.23 -26.41
N LYS A 559 -5.53 24.34 -27.58
CA LYS A 559 -6.21 24.76 -28.82
C LYS A 559 -6.18 23.60 -29.80
N ILE A 560 -7.35 23.12 -30.19
CA ILE A 560 -7.49 22.01 -31.13
C ILE A 560 -7.25 22.52 -32.55
N LEU A 561 -6.28 21.91 -33.22
CA LEU A 561 -5.98 22.18 -34.62
C LEU A 561 -6.87 21.25 -35.45
N ASN A 562 -7.90 21.79 -36.10
CA ASN A 562 -8.85 21.00 -36.89
C ASN A 562 -8.25 20.60 -38.26
N ILE A 563 -7.22 19.77 -38.24
CA ILE A 563 -6.47 19.33 -39.42
C ILE A 563 -6.93 17.92 -39.79
N ALA A 564 -7.91 17.83 -40.70
CA ALA A 564 -8.55 16.57 -41.08
C ALA A 564 -7.58 15.48 -41.54
N GLU A 565 -6.50 15.85 -42.24
CA GLU A 565 -5.46 14.93 -42.71
C GLU A 565 -4.67 14.30 -41.55
N ARG A 566 -4.35 15.08 -40.50
CA ARG A 566 -3.66 14.58 -39.31
C ARG A 566 -4.56 13.71 -38.43
N GLU A 567 -5.86 14.02 -38.38
CA GLU A 567 -6.83 13.16 -37.70
C GLU A 567 -6.91 11.80 -38.40
N LYS A 568 -6.81 11.79 -39.74
CA LYS A 568 -6.74 10.57 -40.55
C LYS A 568 -5.45 9.78 -40.28
N ASP A 569 -4.30 10.44 -40.16
CA ASP A 569 -3.03 9.79 -39.80
C ASP A 569 -3.12 9.05 -38.45
N LEU A 570 -3.71 9.71 -37.43
CA LEU A 570 -3.92 9.08 -36.12
C LEU A 570 -4.89 7.90 -36.21
N LYS A 571 -5.99 8.02 -36.95
CA LYS A 571 -6.94 6.92 -37.20
C LYS A 571 -6.29 5.73 -37.89
N GLN A 572 -5.46 5.98 -38.90
CA GLN A 572 -4.74 4.93 -39.63
C GLN A 572 -3.68 4.23 -38.76
N SER A 573 -3.20 4.90 -37.72
CA SER A 573 -2.27 4.34 -36.74
C SER A 573 -2.95 3.42 -35.71
N ILE A 574 -4.28 3.32 -35.71
CA ILE A 574 -5.04 2.41 -34.85
C ILE A 574 -4.93 0.99 -35.44
N VAL A 575 -4.27 0.10 -34.70
CA VAL A 575 -4.17 -1.31 -35.10
C VAL A 575 -5.36 -2.06 -34.54
N GLU A 576 -6.21 -2.58 -35.41
CA GLU A 576 -7.25 -3.52 -34.99
C GLU A 576 -6.64 -4.90 -34.79
N ILE A 577 -6.61 -5.35 -33.54
CA ILE A 577 -6.24 -6.72 -33.20
C ILE A 577 -7.54 -7.43 -32.82
N PRO A 578 -7.85 -8.63 -33.34
CA PRO A 578 -8.98 -9.42 -32.87
C PRO A 578 -8.98 -9.51 -31.33
N HIS A 579 -10.15 -9.48 -30.70
CA HIS A 579 -10.30 -9.66 -29.25
C HIS A 579 -11.46 -10.58 -28.97
N LEU A 580 -11.23 -11.58 -28.14
CA LEU A 580 -12.31 -12.39 -27.60
C LEU A 580 -12.50 -12.02 -26.15
N TYR A 581 -13.74 -11.76 -25.73
CA TYR A 581 -14.07 -11.46 -24.34
C TYR A 581 -13.92 -12.66 -23.42
N TYR A 582 -13.80 -12.37 -22.12
CA TYR A 582 -13.55 -13.34 -21.06
C TYR A 582 -14.34 -14.66 -21.15
N PRO A 583 -15.68 -14.69 -21.40
CA PRO A 583 -16.42 -15.95 -21.46
C PRO A 583 -15.95 -16.90 -22.57
N ASN A 584 -15.58 -16.36 -23.73
CA ASN A 584 -15.08 -17.15 -24.85
C ASN A 584 -13.67 -17.68 -24.54
N ARG A 585 -12.83 -16.85 -23.92
CA ARG A 585 -11.49 -17.26 -23.46
C ARG A 585 -11.55 -18.32 -22.38
N MET A 586 -12.48 -18.21 -21.43
CA MET A 586 -12.69 -19.22 -20.40
C MET A 586 -13.01 -20.58 -21.02
N LYS A 587 -13.98 -20.62 -21.96
CA LYS A 587 -14.33 -21.86 -22.68
C LYS A 587 -13.14 -22.48 -23.41
N PHE A 588 -12.26 -21.68 -23.97
CA PHE A 588 -11.04 -22.18 -24.63
C PHE A 588 -10.02 -22.69 -23.61
N VAL A 589 -9.81 -21.94 -22.53
CA VAL A 589 -8.92 -22.35 -21.43
C VAL A 589 -9.38 -23.68 -20.82
N ASP A 590 -10.67 -23.85 -20.58
CA ASP A 590 -11.22 -25.09 -20.03
C ASP A 590 -10.95 -26.33 -20.91
N ARG A 591 -10.71 -26.15 -22.21
CA ARG A 591 -10.36 -27.25 -23.13
C ARG A 591 -8.89 -27.57 -23.18
N ILE A 592 -8.03 -26.57 -22.98
CA ILE A 592 -6.57 -26.72 -23.11
C ILE A 592 -5.87 -26.90 -21.77
N ILE A 593 -6.56 -26.60 -20.66
CA ILE A 593 -5.94 -26.53 -19.34
C ILE A 593 -5.40 -27.87 -18.88
N ASP A 594 -5.90 -28.98 -19.42
CA ASP A 594 -5.46 -30.32 -19.03
C ASP A 594 -4.38 -30.90 -19.94
N PHE A 595 -3.91 -30.12 -20.91
CA PHE A 595 -2.83 -30.57 -21.76
C PHE A 595 -1.51 -30.58 -20.98
N ASP A 596 -0.75 -31.66 -21.15
CA ASP A 596 0.58 -31.80 -20.58
C ASP A 596 1.53 -30.70 -21.08
N GLU A 597 2.44 -30.24 -20.23
CA GLU A 597 3.36 -29.13 -20.52
C GLU A 597 4.22 -29.38 -21.76
N SER A 598 4.67 -30.62 -21.95
CA SER A 598 5.49 -31.04 -23.11
C SER A 598 4.74 -30.97 -24.45
N GLU A 599 3.41 -31.10 -24.44
CA GLU A 599 2.56 -31.17 -25.63
C GLU A 599 1.59 -29.99 -25.75
N PHE A 600 1.63 -29.07 -24.79
CA PHE A 600 0.66 -27.98 -24.68
C PHE A 600 0.62 -27.12 -25.94
N ILE A 601 1.77 -26.72 -26.51
CA ILE A 601 1.79 -25.82 -27.67
C ILE A 601 1.17 -26.47 -28.89
N SER A 602 1.49 -27.74 -29.19
CA SER A 602 0.92 -28.44 -30.35
C SER A 602 -0.59 -28.64 -30.18
N LYS A 603 -1.02 -29.18 -29.04
CA LYS A 603 -2.45 -29.44 -28.78
C LYS A 603 -3.28 -28.15 -28.69
N ALA A 604 -2.73 -27.07 -28.10
CA ALA A 604 -3.42 -25.79 -28.06
C ALA A 604 -3.56 -25.14 -29.45
N ILE A 605 -2.60 -25.34 -30.36
CA ILE A 605 -2.70 -24.89 -31.76
C ILE A 605 -3.79 -25.66 -32.49
N GLU A 606 -3.84 -26.98 -32.34
CA GLU A 606 -4.89 -27.83 -32.93
C GLU A 606 -6.28 -27.41 -32.43
N GLU A 607 -6.42 -27.21 -31.11
CA GLU A 607 -7.67 -26.75 -30.51
C GLU A 607 -8.06 -25.36 -31.03
N ALA A 608 -7.09 -24.43 -31.17
CA ALA A 608 -7.34 -23.11 -31.73
C ALA A 608 -7.79 -23.17 -33.19
N GLN A 609 -7.19 -24.04 -34.00
CA GLN A 609 -7.54 -24.25 -35.41
C GLN A 609 -8.90 -24.92 -35.61
N SER A 610 -9.39 -25.66 -34.61
CA SER A 610 -10.72 -26.27 -34.62
C SER A 610 -11.87 -25.24 -34.47
N LEU A 611 -11.55 -24.00 -34.10
CA LEU A 611 -12.54 -22.95 -33.90
C LEU A 611 -13.14 -22.47 -35.22
N LYS A 612 -14.45 -22.20 -35.23
CA LYS A 612 -15.17 -21.80 -36.45
C LYS A 612 -14.88 -20.37 -36.93
N SER A 613 -14.30 -19.52 -36.09
CA SER A 613 -14.08 -18.10 -36.39
C SER A 613 -12.60 -17.84 -36.71
N ASN A 614 -12.31 -17.29 -37.88
CA ASN A 614 -10.97 -16.87 -38.28
C ASN A 614 -10.37 -15.85 -37.31
N GLU A 615 -11.18 -14.93 -36.78
CA GLU A 615 -10.75 -13.96 -35.76
C GLU A 615 -10.37 -14.66 -34.46
N ALA A 616 -11.14 -15.67 -34.05
CA ALA A 616 -10.86 -16.45 -32.85
C ALA A 616 -9.57 -17.27 -33.02
N ILE A 617 -9.40 -17.91 -34.18
CA ILE A 617 -8.16 -18.63 -34.54
C ILE A 617 -6.97 -17.66 -34.41
N GLN A 618 -7.01 -16.51 -35.09
CA GLN A 618 -5.91 -15.54 -35.05
C GLN A 618 -5.62 -15.03 -33.63
N PHE A 619 -6.66 -14.76 -32.83
CA PHE A 619 -6.52 -14.31 -31.45
C PHE A 619 -5.78 -15.35 -30.58
N TYR A 620 -6.25 -16.60 -30.58
CA TYR A 620 -5.63 -17.64 -29.75
C TYR A 620 -4.25 -18.04 -30.27
N MET A 621 -4.03 -18.07 -31.60
CA MET A 621 -2.70 -18.31 -32.16
C MET A 621 -1.68 -17.25 -31.70
N ASN A 622 -2.09 -15.98 -31.63
CA ASN A 622 -1.24 -14.92 -31.09
C ASN A 622 -0.99 -15.11 -29.58
N LEU A 623 -2.01 -15.46 -28.79
CA LEU A 623 -1.85 -15.73 -27.36
C LEU A 623 -0.94 -16.94 -27.09
N ILE A 624 -1.11 -18.05 -27.82
CA ILE A 624 -0.29 -19.25 -27.70
C ILE A 624 1.17 -18.93 -28.06
N LYS A 625 1.39 -18.17 -29.14
CA LYS A 625 2.75 -17.71 -29.52
C LYS A 625 3.37 -16.77 -28.49
N SER A 626 2.58 -15.92 -27.85
CA SER A 626 3.07 -15.06 -26.76
C SER A 626 3.34 -15.87 -25.49
N PHE A 627 2.50 -16.84 -25.15
CA PHE A 627 2.70 -17.76 -24.03
C PHE A 627 3.96 -18.59 -24.22
N SER A 628 4.16 -19.13 -25.43
CA SER A 628 5.36 -19.93 -25.77
C SER A 628 6.65 -19.11 -25.60
N LYS A 629 6.65 -17.84 -26.01
CA LYS A 629 7.79 -16.94 -25.83
C LYS A 629 8.10 -16.64 -24.36
N VAL A 630 7.06 -16.50 -23.53
CA VAL A 630 7.21 -16.15 -22.12
C VAL A 630 7.53 -17.38 -21.26
N HIS A 631 7.06 -18.56 -21.65
CA HIS A 631 7.15 -19.76 -20.84
C HIS A 631 8.25 -20.75 -21.28
N LEU A 632 8.61 -20.79 -22.56
CA LEU A 632 9.62 -21.70 -23.11
C LEU A 632 10.99 -21.05 -23.30
N SER A 633 11.31 -20.01 -22.53
CA SER A 633 12.66 -19.41 -22.55
C SER A 633 13.78 -20.39 -22.15
N ASP A 634 13.44 -21.54 -21.53
CA ASP A 634 14.42 -22.54 -21.05
C ASP A 634 14.30 -23.95 -21.68
N VAL A 635 13.46 -24.17 -22.70
CA VAL A 635 13.39 -25.48 -23.37
C VAL A 635 13.74 -25.34 -24.84
N LYS A 636 14.69 -26.16 -25.30
CA LYS A 636 15.26 -26.29 -26.66
C LYS A 636 14.25 -26.54 -27.80
N THR A 637 12.97 -26.22 -27.63
CA THR A 637 11.88 -26.45 -28.60
C THR A 637 11.47 -25.18 -29.33
N PHE A 638 12.40 -24.24 -29.57
CA PHE A 638 12.14 -23.07 -30.42
C PHE A 638 12.41 -23.32 -31.92
N ASN A 639 12.82 -24.53 -32.31
CA ASN A 639 13.29 -24.84 -33.66
C ASN A 639 12.23 -25.35 -34.66
N ILE A 640 10.96 -25.48 -34.26
CA ILE A 640 9.92 -25.98 -35.20
C ILE A 640 9.05 -24.85 -35.80
N LEU A 641 9.15 -23.60 -35.32
CA LEU A 641 8.37 -22.46 -35.86
C LEU A 641 9.21 -21.38 -36.58
N ASN A 642 10.51 -21.60 -36.78
CA ASN A 642 11.40 -20.60 -37.38
C ASN A 642 11.47 -20.72 -38.91
N LYS A 643 10.45 -20.21 -39.59
CA LYS A 643 10.61 -19.61 -40.93
C LYS A 643 10.25 -18.12 -41.01
N SER A 644 9.93 -17.46 -39.89
CA SER A 644 9.64 -16.02 -39.87
C SER A 644 10.50 -15.18 -38.89
N ASN A 645 11.54 -15.75 -38.27
CA ASN A 645 12.26 -15.09 -37.16
C ASN A 645 13.53 -14.33 -37.54
N ASN A 646 13.89 -14.27 -38.83
CA ASN A 646 15.06 -13.49 -39.26
C ASN A 646 14.82 -11.98 -39.21
N LEU A 647 13.56 -11.50 -39.34
CA LEU A 647 13.23 -10.08 -39.27
C LEU A 647 13.25 -9.54 -37.83
N GLY A 648 12.70 -10.29 -36.86
CA GLY A 648 12.65 -9.87 -35.45
C GLY A 648 14.01 -9.91 -34.74
N LYS A 649 14.85 -10.91 -35.03
CA LYS A 649 16.23 -10.97 -34.52
C LYS A 649 17.10 -9.86 -35.10
N ARG A 650 16.93 -9.54 -36.40
CA ARG A 650 17.65 -8.47 -37.07
C ARG A 650 17.23 -7.09 -36.55
N ALA A 651 15.94 -6.86 -36.30
CA ALA A 651 15.43 -5.65 -35.67
C ALA A 651 15.97 -5.44 -34.24
N GLY A 652 15.96 -6.50 -33.41
CA GLY A 652 16.52 -6.45 -32.06
C GLY A 652 18.02 -6.19 -32.04
N LEU A 653 18.77 -6.81 -32.97
CA LEU A 653 20.21 -6.59 -33.12
C LEU A 653 20.53 -5.16 -33.60
N MET A 654 19.77 -4.64 -34.57
CA MET A 654 19.92 -3.26 -35.06
C MET A 654 19.69 -2.23 -33.95
N LEU A 655 18.67 -2.42 -33.12
CA LEU A 655 18.37 -1.55 -31.99
C LEU A 655 19.48 -1.57 -30.93
N LYS A 656 19.99 -2.75 -30.57
CA LYS A 656 21.11 -2.89 -29.63
C LYS A 656 22.39 -2.24 -30.15
N ASN A 657 22.72 -2.45 -31.42
CA ASN A 657 23.91 -1.88 -32.04
C ASN A 657 23.84 -0.36 -32.12
N LEU A 658 22.67 0.19 -32.48
CA LEU A 658 22.45 1.64 -32.49
C LEU A 658 22.57 2.24 -31.08
N TYR A 659 22.02 1.54 -30.06
CA TYR A 659 22.18 1.94 -28.67
C TYR A 659 23.65 2.01 -28.24
N LYS A 660 24.42 0.94 -28.45
CA LYS A 660 25.85 0.90 -28.10
C LYS A 660 26.62 2.01 -28.83
N ARG A 661 26.34 2.21 -30.12
CA ARG A 661 27.00 3.25 -30.92
C ARG A 661 26.74 4.65 -30.38
N ILE A 662 25.48 5.02 -30.18
CA ILE A 662 25.14 6.36 -29.67
C ILE A 662 25.73 6.56 -28.27
N LYS A 663 25.67 5.54 -27.41
CA LYS A 663 26.24 5.61 -26.07
C LYS A 663 27.77 5.77 -26.09
N TYR A 664 28.47 5.05 -26.97
CA TYR A 664 29.91 5.17 -27.17
C TYR A 664 30.32 6.58 -27.65
N GLU A 665 29.62 7.09 -28.67
CA GLU A 665 29.85 8.43 -29.22
C GLU A 665 29.59 9.53 -28.18
N LEU A 666 28.56 9.34 -27.34
CA LEU A 666 28.29 10.23 -26.20
C LEU A 666 29.41 10.19 -25.16
N MET A 667 30.02 9.03 -24.91
CA MET A 667 31.14 8.91 -23.97
C MET A 667 32.42 9.58 -24.48
N ILE A 668 32.66 9.56 -25.79
CA ILE A 668 33.84 10.18 -26.43
C ILE A 668 33.64 11.68 -26.62
N ASN A 669 32.57 12.07 -27.34
CA ASN A 669 32.39 13.44 -27.81
C ASN A 669 31.72 14.36 -26.78
N GLN A 670 31.23 13.82 -25.65
CA GLN A 670 30.53 14.49 -24.54
C GLN A 670 29.22 15.20 -24.92
N PHE A 671 29.07 15.57 -26.19
CA PHE A 671 27.94 16.23 -26.78
C PHE A 671 27.72 15.66 -28.18
N LEU A 672 26.49 15.27 -28.48
CA LEU A 672 26.04 14.97 -29.85
C LEU A 672 24.89 15.90 -30.20
N CYS A 673 24.91 16.49 -31.40
CA CYS A 673 23.74 17.20 -31.91
C CYS A 673 22.78 16.23 -32.61
N ILE A 674 21.56 16.70 -32.93
CA ILE A 674 20.57 15.87 -33.62
C ILE A 674 21.06 15.43 -35.00
N ASP A 675 21.85 16.26 -35.69
CA ASP A 675 22.41 15.88 -36.99
C ASP A 675 23.41 14.74 -36.85
N ASP A 676 24.23 14.74 -35.79
CA ASP A 676 25.14 13.62 -35.48
C ASP A 676 24.35 12.32 -35.21
N LEU A 677 23.26 12.40 -34.45
CA LEU A 677 22.40 11.24 -34.18
C LEU A 677 21.73 10.70 -35.44
N ASN A 678 21.22 11.59 -36.29
CA ASN A 678 20.62 11.22 -37.57
C ASN A 678 21.68 10.61 -38.50
N ASN A 679 22.89 11.15 -38.52
CA ASN A 679 23.99 10.59 -39.31
C ASN A 679 24.38 9.20 -38.82
N ILE A 680 24.49 8.99 -37.50
CA ILE A 680 24.77 7.68 -36.89
C ILE A 680 23.65 6.67 -37.22
N ALA A 681 22.40 7.07 -37.10
CA ALA A 681 21.26 6.19 -37.35
C ALA A 681 21.03 5.92 -38.84
N ASN A 682 21.34 6.86 -39.73
CA ASN A 682 21.34 6.67 -41.18
C ASN A 682 22.48 5.76 -41.64
N ALA A 683 23.71 5.95 -41.13
CA ALA A 683 24.86 5.10 -41.47
C ALA A 683 24.63 3.62 -41.10
N SER A 684 23.80 3.36 -40.08
CA SER A 684 23.45 2.03 -39.60
C SER A 684 22.11 1.50 -40.15
N ASN A 685 21.48 2.19 -41.12
CA ASN A 685 20.13 1.87 -41.64
C ASN A 685 19.09 1.63 -40.52
N SER A 686 19.21 2.35 -39.40
CA SER A 686 18.48 2.10 -38.15
C SER A 686 17.66 3.31 -37.68
N GLN A 687 17.36 4.25 -38.57
CA GLN A 687 16.62 5.49 -38.27
C GLN A 687 15.29 5.26 -37.53
N VAL A 688 14.59 4.17 -37.86
CA VAL A 688 13.31 3.79 -37.24
C VAL A 688 13.47 3.50 -35.74
N TYR A 689 14.66 3.10 -35.28
CA TYR A 689 14.93 2.73 -33.88
C TYR A 689 15.52 3.87 -33.05
N LEU A 690 15.83 5.02 -33.66
CA LEU A 690 16.49 6.14 -32.97
C LEU A 690 15.67 6.60 -31.76
N LEU A 691 14.35 6.73 -31.90
CA LEU A 691 13.48 7.15 -30.80
C LEU A 691 13.48 6.17 -29.62
N ASP A 692 13.47 4.87 -29.92
CA ASP A 692 13.51 3.82 -28.90
C ASP A 692 14.84 3.84 -28.15
N VAL A 693 15.94 3.99 -28.87
CA VAL A 693 17.29 4.12 -28.30
C VAL A 693 17.40 5.37 -27.40
N MET A 694 16.86 6.51 -27.84
CA MET A 694 16.85 7.73 -27.03
C MET A 694 16.02 7.56 -25.74
N ASN A 695 14.90 6.84 -25.81
CA ASN A 695 14.10 6.52 -24.63
C ASN A 695 14.83 5.57 -23.68
N MET A 696 15.58 4.59 -24.19
CA MET A 696 16.40 3.69 -23.37
C MET A 696 17.50 4.47 -22.63
N LEU A 697 18.27 5.31 -23.34
CA LEU A 697 19.30 6.16 -22.74
C LEU A 697 18.72 7.11 -21.66
N LYS A 698 17.52 7.65 -21.91
CA LYS A 698 16.81 8.49 -20.94
C LYS A 698 16.36 7.70 -19.70
N SER A 699 15.84 6.48 -19.88
CA SER A 699 15.41 5.62 -18.77
C SER A 699 16.55 5.28 -17.82
N LYS A 700 17.77 5.20 -18.35
CA LYS A 700 19.02 5.00 -17.61
C LYS A 700 19.65 6.29 -17.08
N SER A 701 18.98 7.43 -17.25
CA SER A 701 19.49 8.75 -16.86
C SER A 701 20.85 9.13 -17.48
N ILE A 702 21.16 8.55 -18.65
CA ILE A 702 22.42 8.81 -19.39
C ILE A 702 22.37 10.19 -20.04
N ILE A 703 21.22 10.50 -20.64
CA ILE A 703 20.93 11.79 -21.27
C ILE A 703 19.85 12.54 -20.48
N GLY A 704 19.97 13.87 -20.43
CA GLY A 704 19.03 14.76 -19.76
C GLY A 704 17.69 14.95 -20.50
N LYS A 705 16.81 15.80 -19.96
CA LYS A 705 15.57 16.21 -20.67
C LYS A 705 15.97 16.92 -21.97
N ILE A 706 15.77 16.27 -23.11
CA ILE A 706 15.82 16.92 -24.42
C ILE A 706 14.67 17.93 -24.45
N PHE A 707 15.00 19.22 -24.52
CA PHE A 707 13.99 20.28 -24.68
C PHE A 707 13.43 20.19 -26.10
N ALA A 708 12.12 19.93 -26.20
CA ALA A 708 11.36 19.86 -27.45
C ALA A 708 11.04 21.24 -28.04
N ASN A 709 11.85 22.26 -27.75
CA ASN A 709 11.65 23.62 -28.22
C ASN A 709 12.87 24.03 -29.05
N ASN A 710 12.73 23.91 -30.38
CA ASN A 710 13.69 24.31 -31.42
C ASN A 710 15.04 23.59 -31.43
N VAL A 711 15.21 22.70 -32.40
CA VAL A 711 16.49 22.07 -32.68
C VAL A 711 16.79 22.09 -34.16
N SER A 712 17.51 23.12 -34.59
CA SER A 712 18.58 22.91 -35.54
C SER A 712 19.96 22.79 -34.86
N LYS A 713 20.06 22.95 -33.52
CA LYS A 713 21.36 23.00 -32.79
C LYS A 713 21.35 22.64 -31.27
N THR A 714 20.53 21.72 -30.74
CA THR A 714 20.68 21.29 -29.34
C THR A 714 21.69 20.16 -29.25
N SER A 715 22.68 20.37 -28.39
CA SER A 715 23.66 19.38 -27.97
C SER A 715 23.09 18.52 -26.84
N ILE A 716 23.30 17.21 -26.91
CA ILE A 716 22.90 16.24 -25.90
C ILE A 716 24.08 16.03 -24.97
N SER A 717 23.96 16.50 -23.73
CA SER A 717 25.01 16.34 -22.72
C SER A 717 24.87 15.04 -21.93
N VAL A 718 25.99 14.57 -21.42
CA VAL A 718 26.13 13.28 -20.73
C VAL A 718 26.42 13.47 -19.25
N SER A 719 25.77 12.68 -18.38
CA SER A 719 25.93 12.75 -16.91
C SER A 719 27.11 11.94 -16.34
N PHE A 720 27.83 11.17 -17.19
CA PHE A 720 28.81 10.16 -16.78
C PHE A 720 30.11 10.67 -16.15
N LYS A 721 30.48 11.94 -16.37
CA LYS A 721 31.87 12.41 -16.22
C LYS A 721 32.43 12.32 -14.79
N ASN A 722 31.58 12.22 -13.76
CA ASN A 722 32.03 12.10 -12.37
C ASN A 722 32.31 10.65 -11.91
N LYS A 723 32.08 9.63 -12.75
CA LYS A 723 32.17 8.21 -12.34
C LYS A 723 33.27 7.41 -13.03
N PHE A 724 33.82 7.89 -14.15
CA PHE A 724 34.86 7.19 -14.90
C PHE A 724 36.04 8.11 -15.14
N LYS A 725 37.17 7.85 -14.47
CA LYS A 725 38.46 8.38 -14.90
C LYS A 725 38.88 7.55 -16.10
N ILE A 726 38.57 8.01 -17.31
CA ILE A 726 39.24 7.51 -18.52
C ILE A 726 40.72 7.85 -18.34
N LYS A 727 41.55 6.88 -17.94
CA LYS A 727 43.01 7.02 -18.01
C LYS A 727 43.36 6.97 -19.49
N ASN A 728 43.65 8.13 -20.07
CA ASN A 728 44.00 8.37 -21.48
C ASN A 728 45.34 7.75 -21.91
N ASP A 729 45.75 6.59 -21.37
CA ASP A 729 47.09 6.04 -21.63
C ASP A 729 47.10 4.97 -22.74
N ARG A 730 45.93 4.58 -23.28
CA ARG A 730 45.84 3.52 -24.33
C ARG A 730 45.07 3.87 -25.59
N THR A 731 44.39 5.01 -25.67
CA THR A 731 43.70 5.44 -26.90
C THR A 731 44.63 6.33 -27.71
N GLY A 732 45.58 5.73 -28.43
CA GLY A 732 46.17 6.39 -29.60
C GLY A 732 45.06 6.74 -30.59
N ASP A 733 45.16 7.88 -31.25
CA ASP A 733 44.18 8.47 -32.18
C ASP A 733 43.31 7.43 -32.90
N ILE A 734 42.13 7.13 -32.33
CA ILE A 734 41.15 6.25 -32.95
C ILE A 734 40.41 7.08 -33.98
N THR A 735 40.82 6.95 -35.23
CA THR A 735 40.03 7.46 -36.36
C THR A 735 38.81 6.56 -36.51
N VAL A 736 37.63 7.11 -36.25
CA VAL A 736 36.36 6.40 -36.33
C VAL A 736 36.04 6.10 -37.79
N SER A 737 36.32 4.88 -38.25
CA SER A 737 35.83 4.39 -39.54
C SER A 737 34.34 3.99 -39.44
N ALA A 738 33.63 4.02 -40.56
CA ALA A 738 32.19 3.87 -40.65
C ALA A 738 31.65 2.45 -40.37
N GLU A 739 32.52 1.46 -40.11
CA GLU A 739 32.12 0.08 -39.85
C GLU A 739 32.30 -0.27 -38.36
N LEU A 740 31.24 -0.85 -37.79
CA LEU A 740 31.11 -1.58 -36.51
C LEU A 740 32.08 -1.19 -35.39
N VAL A 741 31.53 -0.59 -34.32
CA VAL A 741 32.23 -0.52 -33.02
C VAL A 741 32.71 -1.93 -32.67
N ASP A 742 34.01 -2.11 -32.52
CA ASP A 742 34.54 -3.35 -31.93
C ASP A 742 33.92 -3.47 -30.54
N ASP A 743 33.06 -4.47 -30.34
CA ASP A 743 32.35 -4.66 -29.08
C ASP A 743 33.33 -4.74 -27.90
N ARG A 744 34.54 -5.26 -28.11
CA ARG A 744 35.58 -5.27 -27.07
C ARG A 744 36.03 -3.87 -26.68
N GLN A 745 36.29 -2.99 -27.65
CA GLN A 745 36.66 -1.59 -27.39
C GLN A 745 35.56 -0.80 -26.66
N TYR A 746 34.29 -1.12 -26.94
CA TYR A 746 33.16 -0.55 -26.22
C TYR A 746 33.19 -0.93 -24.74
N TYR A 747 33.41 -2.22 -24.46
CA TYR A 747 33.37 -2.76 -23.12
C TYR A 747 34.64 -2.53 -22.30
N ASP A 748 35.78 -2.30 -22.95
CA ASP A 748 37.05 -1.93 -22.29
C ASP A 748 36.89 -0.67 -21.42
N ILE A 749 35.96 0.23 -21.76
CA ILE A 749 35.68 1.42 -20.96
C ILE A 749 35.03 1.07 -19.61
N PHE A 750 34.19 0.03 -19.59
CA PHE A 750 33.45 -0.41 -18.40
C PHE A 750 34.24 -1.44 -17.59
N TYR A 751 35.22 -2.11 -18.21
CA TYR A 751 35.97 -3.20 -17.61
C TYR A 751 36.57 -2.86 -16.23
N PRO A 752 37.31 -1.74 -16.03
CA PRO A 752 37.90 -1.45 -14.72
C PRO A 752 36.84 -1.34 -13.62
N THR A 753 35.73 -0.67 -13.91
CA THR A 753 34.66 -0.48 -12.93
C THR A 753 33.93 -1.79 -12.61
N ILE A 754 33.62 -2.61 -13.63
CA ILE A 754 32.97 -3.90 -13.41
C ILE A 754 33.91 -4.85 -12.65
N SER A 755 35.19 -4.91 -13.05
CA SER A 755 36.22 -5.71 -12.38
C SER A 755 36.37 -5.31 -10.91
N ASP A 756 36.56 -4.02 -10.62
CA ASP A 756 36.70 -3.51 -9.24
C ASP A 756 35.48 -3.87 -8.38
N PHE A 757 34.26 -3.74 -8.92
CA PHE A 757 33.03 -4.10 -8.20
C PHE A 757 32.92 -5.60 -7.90
N VAL A 758 33.29 -6.45 -8.86
CA VAL A 758 33.26 -7.90 -8.68
C VAL A 758 34.35 -8.34 -7.70
N GLU A 759 35.54 -7.72 -7.76
CA GLU A 759 36.65 -7.97 -6.83
C GLU A 759 36.32 -7.54 -5.40
N GLU A 760 35.80 -6.33 -5.19
CA GLU A 760 35.43 -5.82 -3.86
C GLU A 760 34.39 -6.73 -3.17
N MET A 761 33.47 -7.29 -3.95
CA MET A 761 32.38 -8.13 -3.44
C MET A 761 32.76 -9.62 -3.40
N GLY A 762 33.85 -10.03 -4.04
CA GLY A 762 34.25 -11.42 -4.28
C GLY A 762 33.34 -12.19 -5.25
N SER A 763 32.03 -12.07 -5.08
CA SER A 763 31.00 -12.55 -6.00
C SER A 763 29.75 -11.69 -5.91
N ILE A 764 29.03 -11.52 -7.02
CA ILE A 764 27.84 -10.65 -7.08
C ILE A 764 26.76 -11.24 -7.99
N ASP A 765 25.48 -11.10 -7.59
CA ASP A 765 24.34 -11.41 -8.45
C ASP A 765 24.26 -10.39 -9.61
N LEU A 766 24.07 -10.88 -10.85
CA LEU A 766 23.87 -10.06 -12.05
C LEU A 766 22.77 -9.00 -11.87
N ILE A 767 21.67 -9.32 -11.17
CA ILE A 767 20.60 -8.36 -10.89
C ILE A 767 21.09 -7.25 -9.94
N GLU A 768 21.86 -7.62 -8.92
CA GLU A 768 22.44 -6.65 -8.00
C GLU A 768 23.49 -5.77 -8.71
N LEU A 769 24.30 -6.37 -9.57
CA LEU A 769 25.26 -5.65 -10.40
C LEU A 769 24.57 -4.65 -11.34
N THR A 770 23.47 -5.03 -12.02
CA THR A 770 22.64 -4.11 -12.81
C THR A 770 22.11 -2.95 -11.96
N ASN A 771 21.65 -3.23 -10.73
CA ASN A 771 21.10 -2.21 -9.84
C ASN A 771 22.16 -1.19 -9.37
N ARG A 772 23.42 -1.62 -9.26
CA ARG A 772 24.56 -0.74 -8.93
C ARG A 772 25.05 0.02 -10.17
N LEU A 773 25.09 -0.64 -11.32
CA LEU A 773 25.47 -0.09 -12.62
C LEU A 773 24.25 0.37 -13.40
N LYS A 774 23.48 1.30 -12.81
CA LYS A 774 22.19 1.82 -13.35
C LYS A 774 22.24 2.40 -14.76
N TYR A 775 23.43 2.54 -15.32
CA TYR A 775 23.72 3.08 -16.63
C TYR A 775 24.07 2.02 -17.68
N LEU A 776 24.11 0.73 -17.29
CA LEU A 776 24.18 -0.41 -18.19
C LEU A 776 22.80 -1.08 -18.30
N GLU A 777 22.51 -1.59 -19.47
CA GLU A 777 21.39 -2.47 -19.75
C GLU A 777 21.76 -3.93 -19.46
N ASN A 778 20.76 -4.77 -19.20
CA ASN A 778 20.99 -6.20 -18.95
C ASN A 778 21.71 -6.86 -20.13
N PHE A 779 21.34 -6.52 -21.36
CA PHE A 779 22.01 -7.07 -22.54
C PHE A 779 23.46 -6.61 -22.65
N GLU A 780 23.82 -5.44 -22.12
CA GLU A 780 25.20 -4.95 -22.14
C GLU A 780 26.07 -5.73 -21.17
N LEU A 781 25.53 -6.08 -20.00
CA LEU A 781 26.22 -6.93 -19.03
C LEU A 781 26.36 -8.37 -19.55
N GLU A 782 25.31 -8.91 -20.18
CA GLU A 782 25.37 -10.24 -20.81
C GLU A 782 26.45 -10.30 -21.89
N GLU A 783 26.53 -9.29 -22.76
CA GLU A 783 27.55 -9.20 -23.83
C GLU A 783 28.95 -8.96 -23.24
N PHE A 784 29.09 -8.10 -22.22
CA PHE A 784 30.35 -7.88 -21.49
C PHE A 784 30.92 -9.20 -20.96
N PHE A 785 30.13 -9.98 -20.23
CA PHE A 785 30.60 -11.24 -19.63
C PHE A 785 30.84 -12.35 -20.67
N GLN A 786 30.26 -12.26 -21.86
CA GLN A 786 30.63 -13.15 -22.97
C GLN A 786 32.03 -12.80 -23.48
N ILE A 787 32.34 -11.50 -23.62
CA ILE A 787 33.63 -11.02 -24.14
C ILE A 787 34.77 -11.29 -23.15
N TYR A 788 34.54 -11.12 -21.85
CA TYR A 788 35.52 -11.41 -20.79
C TYR A 788 35.24 -12.74 -20.08
N SER A 789 34.74 -13.74 -20.81
CA SER A 789 34.41 -15.05 -20.24
C SER A 789 35.62 -15.83 -19.72
N GLU A 790 36.84 -15.46 -20.14
CA GLU A 790 38.11 -15.99 -19.61
C GLU A 790 38.56 -15.34 -18.30
N GLU A 791 37.87 -14.29 -17.84
CA GLU A 791 38.25 -13.53 -16.64
C GLU A 791 37.16 -13.55 -15.56
N PHE A 792 35.92 -13.87 -15.95
CA PHE A 792 34.77 -13.93 -15.07
C PHE A 792 34.07 -15.28 -15.19
N THR A 793 33.76 -15.89 -14.04
CA THR A 793 32.95 -17.10 -13.96
C THR A 793 31.49 -16.75 -13.74
N LEU A 794 30.61 -17.26 -14.60
CA LEU A 794 29.15 -17.08 -14.50
C LEU A 794 28.49 -18.38 -14.06
N ASN A 795 28.05 -18.42 -12.80
CA ASN A 795 27.33 -19.54 -12.23
C ASN A 795 25.82 -19.26 -12.25
N LYS A 796 25.08 -20.00 -13.07
CA LYS A 796 23.63 -19.87 -13.18
C LYS A 796 22.94 -20.80 -12.19
N TYR A 797 22.06 -20.23 -11.38
CA TYR A 797 21.13 -20.93 -10.49
C TYR A 797 19.70 -20.67 -10.98
N ASP A 798 18.74 -21.52 -10.57
CA ASP A 798 17.36 -21.52 -11.09
C ASP A 798 16.64 -20.14 -11.05
N SER A 799 17.09 -19.22 -10.19
CA SER A 799 16.49 -17.88 -10.06
C SER A 799 17.47 -16.70 -10.13
N PHE A 800 18.78 -16.91 -10.28
CA PHE A 800 19.78 -15.82 -10.34
C PHE A 800 21.11 -16.27 -10.98
N THR A 801 21.92 -15.32 -11.42
CA THR A 801 23.27 -15.58 -11.98
C THR A 801 24.32 -14.92 -11.11
N VAL A 802 25.23 -15.71 -10.53
CA VAL A 802 26.35 -15.19 -9.73
C VAL A 802 27.58 -15.04 -10.62
N ILE A 803 28.21 -13.88 -10.53
CA ILE A 803 29.44 -13.52 -11.21
C ILE A 803 30.56 -13.48 -10.18
N SER A 804 31.68 -14.13 -10.45
CA SER A 804 32.92 -14.02 -9.69
C SER A 804 34.08 -13.80 -10.65
N LYS A 805 35.14 -13.14 -10.19
CA LYS A 805 36.38 -13.08 -10.97
C LYS A 805 37.10 -14.43 -10.86
N GLU A 806 37.58 -14.96 -11.96
CA GLU A 806 38.34 -16.21 -11.93
C GLU A 806 39.62 -15.96 -11.12
N ILE A 807 39.75 -16.64 -9.99
CA ILE A 807 40.96 -16.51 -9.18
C ILE A 807 42.05 -17.26 -9.93
N ASP A 808 43.08 -16.54 -10.37
CA ASP A 808 44.24 -17.11 -11.03
C ASP A 808 44.90 -18.12 -10.07
N SER A 809 44.53 -19.39 -10.22
CA SER A 809 44.97 -20.50 -9.38
C SER A 809 46.49 -20.70 -9.43
N LYS A 810 47.20 -19.99 -10.32
CA LYS A 810 48.66 -19.92 -10.38
C LYS A 810 49.30 -18.96 -9.38
N ASN A 811 48.58 -17.94 -8.86
CA ASN A 811 49.17 -16.98 -7.91
C ASN A 811 48.88 -17.29 -6.43
N ILE A 812 47.80 -18.02 -6.11
CA ILE A 812 47.53 -18.41 -4.71
C ILE A 812 48.61 -19.37 -4.18
N PHE A 813 49.27 -20.14 -5.04
CA PHE A 813 50.32 -21.07 -4.60
C PHE A 813 51.70 -20.43 -4.35
N ASN A 814 51.92 -19.18 -4.76
CA ASN A 814 53.20 -18.47 -4.53
C ASN A 814 53.17 -17.54 -3.32
N ASP A 815 51.99 -17.15 -2.84
CA ASP A 815 51.86 -16.37 -1.58
C ASP A 815 51.65 -17.28 -0.35
N PHE A 816 51.52 -18.59 -0.56
CA PHE A 816 51.41 -19.63 0.49
C PHE A 816 52.61 -20.59 0.56
N MET A 817 53.67 -20.35 -0.21
CA MET A 817 54.99 -21.00 -0.12
C MET A 817 56.06 -19.94 0.08
#